data_AF-A0A928VPH5-F1
#
_entry.id   AF-A0A928VPH5-F1
#
_cell.length_a   1.000
_cell.length_b   1.000
_cell.length_c   1.000
_cell.angle_alpha   90.00
_cell.angle_beta   90.00
_cell.angle_gamma   90.00
#
_symmetry.space_group_name_H-M   'P 1'
#
loop_
_entity.id
_entity.type
_entity.pdbx_description
1 polymer ?
#
loop_
_entity_poly.entity_id
_entity_poly.type
_entity_poly.pdbx_seq_one_letter_code
_entity_poly.pdbx_strand_id
1 'polypeptide(L)'
;MSASQPETPISGHTRQLSHNWLIATVEVFAWLLLRPTAWRQSLAQIPLRPNFCLAELQSSERRHPLVKRLCWLEFLVLPIGVSLCIALSLAILGQPISNILFGVFVGFTACLSTGMLGGLVISIAASWIAAMVGGLLGGVIFGILGPDSLMTFRTGFAFQRGDLRVMIATISLPIVMASVPNGLAASVAASVETNSPHNVVGQRIGGIGLGILGSGLTLSVAIGLGDLLSRLPLGQLPMGTAFSNRLITGVVLGLLLGVMLGKHSGQWWKNLFFSVAASIIISTVISFIANPANGEIRGLAVGSGNAMLLTMLFALAYNLTVSIAGVEAGAIAGTLGSSAIYTIVVSIVTNIPLWYSLPVTLGCLLFSLTLTQWLPMLIYPFEQVWNLLLYRLDGQQTRSQRFTRHYLLWHSTFWDEHQRLLLWGLDRHLVLMCEQVPEVGQWAIAHISSSNQRWAARDAQIELDARQLEQCQDMRAIRQLHQRLSLGELAGPATDILRSFNRISRDAAAIFNQSSLYNQRLLLSHLVENLEGMGRELTRSNQVYAPRFRPVWQSWLRVAEAEQRSLDQQAETSQEIESPYIVGIPLNQQQEIFVGRQEISAQIERLLRDRRHSSLLLYGQRRMGKTSLLNHLGRLLPSQIVPFFIDLQGPASTASDHVGLLYNLAKGIVQSAQQYRNIMLQPLSREQLAVDPFTIFDEWIDQVEAAIAPATALLMLDEFEALNHALDAGRFDADIVLGMLRNLIQHRDRFRVLLAGTHTLEEFQRWSGYLINLQVLHLSYLSEAEARQLIEHPVRDFALRYEDGAVDRIIQLTHGHPFLVQLLCTEIVALKNEQPAAGRQLATLADIEAAVPEALNSGSFFFADIERNQLMEKSIEALYSIANEQEVNAQQDVMDELIQKEILDFSNRKYRFQAEILKHWFIEYNPPQ
;
A
#
# COMPACT_ATOMS: atom_id res chain seq x y z
N MET A 1 26.89 -14.77 -19.95
CA MET A 1 26.40 -15.71 -18.92
C MET A 1 24.91 -15.43 -18.75
N SER A 2 24.07 -16.24 -19.40
CA SER A 2 22.62 -16.18 -19.27
C SER A 2 22.25 -16.60 -17.86
N ALA A 3 21.64 -15.70 -17.09
CA ALA A 3 21.08 -16.03 -15.79
C ALA A 3 20.00 -17.09 -16.00
N SER A 4 20.33 -18.33 -15.61
CA SER A 4 19.37 -19.41 -15.43
C SER A 4 18.35 -18.95 -14.41
N GLN A 5 17.08 -18.82 -14.83
CA GLN A 5 15.97 -18.74 -13.90
C GLN A 5 16.07 -19.91 -12.91
N PRO A 6 15.89 -19.71 -11.60
CA PRO A 6 15.87 -20.80 -10.66
C PRO A 6 14.76 -21.78 -11.08
N GLU A 7 15.12 -23.04 -11.30
CA GLU A 7 14.17 -24.11 -11.57
C GLU A 7 13.14 -24.12 -10.44
N THR A 8 11.88 -23.81 -10.77
CA THR A 8 10.78 -23.93 -9.82
C THR A 8 10.75 -25.37 -9.30
N PRO A 9 10.64 -25.63 -7.98
CA PRO A 9 10.60 -27.00 -7.44
C PRO A 9 9.37 -27.81 -7.88
N ILE A 10 8.53 -27.26 -8.76
CA ILE A 10 7.24 -27.81 -9.22
C ILE A 10 7.13 -27.72 -10.76
N SER A 11 8.24 -27.88 -11.48
CA SER A 11 8.15 -28.24 -12.91
C SER A 11 7.44 -29.60 -13.14
N GLY A 12 7.24 -30.40 -12.08
CA GLY A 12 6.51 -31.67 -12.09
C GLY A 12 4.98 -31.62 -11.89
N HIS A 13 4.35 -30.44 -11.69
CA HIS A 13 2.88 -30.33 -11.61
C HIS A 13 2.27 -29.34 -12.59
N THR A 14 2.87 -29.16 -13.78
CA THR A 14 2.03 -28.96 -14.97
C THR A 14 1.29 -30.27 -15.19
N ARG A 15 0.17 -30.49 -14.47
CA ARG A 15 -0.62 -31.72 -14.56
C ARG A 15 -1.08 -31.87 -16.01
N GLN A 16 -0.33 -32.64 -16.79
CA GLN A 16 -0.83 -33.20 -18.02
C GLN A 16 -2.08 -34.01 -17.67
N LEU A 17 -3.11 -33.85 -18.48
CA LEU A 17 -4.38 -34.55 -18.33
C LEU A 17 -4.14 -36.02 -17.98
N SER A 18 -4.65 -36.48 -16.84
CA SER A 18 -4.40 -37.82 -16.32
C SER A 18 -4.66 -38.91 -17.37
N HIS A 19 -3.82 -39.95 -17.47
CA HIS A 19 -3.92 -40.97 -18.53
C HIS A 19 -5.26 -41.76 -18.52
N ASN A 20 -5.90 -41.86 -17.36
CA ASN A 20 -7.20 -42.52 -17.21
C ASN A 20 -8.34 -41.62 -17.73
N TRP A 21 -9.11 -42.11 -18.70
CA TRP A 21 -10.21 -41.39 -19.34
C TRP A 21 -11.30 -40.91 -18.37
N LEU A 22 -11.61 -41.68 -17.32
CA LEU A 22 -12.63 -41.29 -16.34
C LEU A 22 -12.13 -40.16 -15.43
N ILE A 23 -10.89 -40.29 -14.92
CA ILE A 23 -10.28 -39.26 -14.07
C ILE A 23 -10.08 -37.97 -14.88
N ALA A 24 -9.65 -38.09 -16.13
CA ALA A 24 -9.51 -36.99 -17.07
C ALA A 24 -10.82 -36.21 -17.27
N THR A 25 -11.96 -36.91 -17.33
CA THR A 25 -13.27 -36.26 -17.50
C THR A 25 -13.64 -35.42 -16.27
N VAL A 26 -13.40 -35.96 -15.08
CA VAL A 26 -13.62 -35.25 -13.81
C VAL A 26 -12.62 -34.11 -13.63
N GLU A 27 -11.38 -34.31 -14.06
CA GLU A 27 -10.31 -33.30 -14.01
C GLU A 27 -10.62 -32.10 -14.90
N VAL A 28 -11.07 -32.32 -16.14
CA VAL A 28 -11.53 -31.22 -17.03
C VAL A 28 -12.71 -30.49 -16.41
N PHE A 29 -13.68 -31.21 -15.85
CA PHE A 29 -14.81 -30.60 -15.17
C PHE A 29 -14.37 -29.72 -13.98
N ALA A 30 -13.44 -30.21 -13.15
CA ALA A 30 -12.87 -29.45 -12.04
C ALA A 30 -12.06 -28.24 -12.52
N TRP A 31 -11.31 -28.35 -13.62
CA TRP A 31 -10.58 -27.22 -14.19
C TRP A 31 -11.52 -26.13 -14.70
N LEU A 32 -12.62 -26.50 -15.35
CA LEU A 32 -13.57 -25.53 -15.88
C LEU A 32 -14.35 -24.79 -14.77
N LEU A 33 -14.65 -25.45 -13.65
CA LEU A 33 -15.43 -24.87 -12.56
C LEU A 33 -14.61 -24.22 -11.45
N LEU A 34 -13.45 -24.78 -11.10
CA LEU A 34 -12.67 -24.38 -9.92
C LEU A 34 -11.30 -23.80 -10.30
N ARG A 35 -10.70 -24.29 -11.40
CA ARG A 35 -9.31 -23.96 -11.77
C ARG A 35 -9.14 -23.52 -13.24
N PRO A 36 -9.77 -22.43 -13.69
CA PRO A 36 -9.72 -22.01 -15.09
C PRO A 36 -8.30 -21.64 -15.57
N THR A 37 -7.33 -21.33 -14.69
CA THR A 37 -5.92 -21.20 -15.11
C THR A 37 -5.34 -22.53 -15.60
N ALA A 38 -5.70 -23.67 -15.01
CA ALA A 38 -5.16 -24.96 -15.44
C ALA A 38 -5.64 -25.34 -16.84
N TRP A 39 -6.90 -25.04 -17.16
CA TRP A 39 -7.42 -25.13 -18.53
C TRP A 39 -6.59 -24.27 -19.50
N ARG A 40 -6.39 -22.99 -19.16
CA ARG A 40 -5.59 -22.06 -19.98
C ARG A 40 -4.14 -22.51 -20.17
N GLN A 41 -3.48 -22.95 -19.11
CA GLN A 41 -2.11 -23.46 -19.17
C GLN A 41 -1.99 -24.73 -20.00
N SER A 42 -2.98 -25.62 -19.92
CA SER A 42 -3.01 -26.84 -20.76
C SER A 42 -3.13 -26.51 -22.25
N LEU A 43 -3.86 -25.44 -22.58
CA LEU A 43 -4.02 -24.97 -23.94
C LEU A 43 -2.88 -24.08 -24.43
N ALA A 44 -2.15 -23.40 -23.54
CA ALA A 44 -1.04 -22.50 -23.89
C ALA A 44 0.11 -23.18 -24.65
N GLN A 45 0.17 -24.52 -24.65
CA GLN A 45 1.06 -25.31 -25.49
C GLN A 45 0.73 -25.21 -26.99
N ILE A 46 -0.45 -24.68 -27.32
CA ILE A 46 -0.99 -24.49 -28.66
C ILE A 46 -1.43 -23.01 -28.77
N PRO A 47 -1.24 -22.30 -29.89
CA PRO A 47 -1.69 -20.91 -30.05
C PRO A 47 -3.22 -20.78 -30.21
N LEU A 48 -4.00 -21.40 -29.32
CA LEU A 48 -5.47 -21.39 -29.31
C LEU A 48 -6.01 -20.42 -28.26
N ARG A 49 -7.18 -19.84 -28.54
CA ARG A 49 -7.94 -19.09 -27.54
C ARG A 49 -8.51 -20.04 -26.48
N PRO A 50 -8.63 -19.61 -25.20
CA PRO A 50 -9.21 -20.45 -24.15
C PRO A 50 -10.64 -20.96 -24.44
N ASN A 51 -11.45 -20.16 -25.14
CA ASN A 51 -12.81 -20.50 -25.58
C ASN A 51 -12.88 -20.86 -27.08
N PHE A 52 -11.92 -21.61 -27.60
CA PHE A 52 -11.95 -22.03 -29.00
C PHE A 52 -13.14 -22.96 -29.31
N CYS A 53 -13.62 -22.89 -30.55
CA CYS A 53 -14.58 -23.86 -31.10
C CYS A 53 -13.93 -24.77 -32.16
N LEU A 54 -14.50 -25.96 -32.39
CA LEU A 54 -13.96 -26.91 -33.35
C LEU A 54 -14.00 -26.40 -34.80
N ALA A 55 -14.90 -25.46 -35.11
CA ALA A 55 -14.99 -24.84 -36.43
C ALA A 55 -13.79 -23.93 -36.75
N GLU A 56 -13.21 -23.29 -35.71
CA GLU A 56 -12.07 -22.36 -35.85
C GLU A 56 -10.73 -23.09 -36.05
N LEU A 57 -10.62 -24.36 -35.65
CA LEU A 57 -9.36 -25.11 -35.70
C LEU A 57 -8.81 -25.30 -37.12
N GLN A 58 -7.53 -25.00 -37.31
CA GLN A 58 -6.76 -25.31 -38.51
C GLN A 58 -6.42 -26.81 -38.60
N SER A 59 -6.08 -27.30 -39.80
CA SER A 59 -5.78 -28.71 -40.05
C SER A 59 -4.60 -29.26 -39.23
N SER A 60 -3.62 -28.43 -38.88
CA SER A 60 -2.48 -28.76 -38.01
C SER A 60 -2.92 -28.91 -36.54
N GLU A 61 -3.72 -27.98 -36.04
CA GLU A 61 -4.22 -27.94 -34.66
C GLU A 61 -5.17 -29.10 -34.35
N ARG A 62 -6.02 -29.50 -35.31
CA ARG A 62 -6.91 -30.68 -35.19
C ARG A 62 -6.15 -31.99 -35.02
N ARG A 63 -4.90 -32.06 -35.48
CA ARG A 63 -4.07 -33.28 -35.37
C ARG A 63 -3.38 -33.39 -34.02
N HIS A 64 -3.38 -32.32 -33.21
CA HIS A 64 -2.73 -32.29 -31.90
C HIS A 64 -3.35 -33.32 -30.94
N PRO A 65 -2.53 -34.10 -30.21
CA PRO A 65 -3.02 -35.19 -29.36
C PRO A 65 -3.96 -34.70 -28.25
N LEU A 66 -3.68 -33.53 -27.67
CA LEU A 66 -4.52 -32.93 -26.62
C LEU A 66 -5.93 -32.60 -27.14
N VAL A 67 -6.05 -32.00 -28.33
CA VAL A 67 -7.35 -31.63 -28.92
C VAL A 67 -8.16 -32.89 -29.26
N LYS A 68 -7.53 -33.89 -29.88
CA LYS A 68 -8.19 -35.19 -30.13
C LYS A 68 -8.70 -35.82 -28.83
N ARG A 69 -7.89 -35.75 -27.78
CA ARG A 69 -8.23 -36.30 -26.48
C ARG A 69 -9.42 -35.60 -25.83
N LEU A 70 -9.47 -34.27 -25.88
CA LEU A 70 -10.63 -33.50 -25.42
C LEU A 70 -11.89 -33.88 -26.20
N CYS A 71 -11.82 -34.01 -27.53
CA CYS A 71 -12.96 -34.48 -28.33
C CYS A 71 -13.43 -35.89 -27.95
N TRP A 72 -12.50 -36.82 -27.70
CA TRP A 72 -12.86 -38.17 -27.25
C TRP A 72 -13.53 -38.15 -25.86
N LEU A 73 -13.01 -37.33 -24.94
CA LEU A 73 -13.61 -37.19 -23.63
C LEU A 73 -15.01 -36.60 -23.71
N GLU A 74 -15.23 -35.55 -24.51
CA GLU A 74 -16.53 -34.87 -24.63
C GLU A 74 -17.56 -35.69 -25.42
N PHE A 75 -17.17 -36.33 -26.54
CA PHE A 75 -18.13 -36.98 -27.44
C PHE A 75 -18.34 -38.47 -27.18
N LEU A 76 -17.43 -39.14 -26.46
CA LEU A 76 -17.53 -40.57 -26.17
C LEU A 76 -17.65 -40.84 -24.67
N VAL A 77 -16.70 -40.35 -23.88
CA VAL A 77 -16.61 -40.72 -22.45
C VAL A 77 -17.70 -40.03 -21.63
N LEU A 78 -17.93 -38.73 -21.87
CA LEU A 78 -18.91 -37.93 -21.14
C LEU A 78 -20.35 -38.44 -21.33
N PRO A 79 -20.86 -38.71 -22.55
CA PRO A 79 -22.22 -39.23 -22.72
C PRO A 79 -22.42 -40.59 -22.05
N ILE A 80 -21.42 -41.47 -22.10
CA ILE A 80 -21.47 -42.77 -21.42
C ILE A 80 -21.50 -42.60 -19.90
N GLY A 81 -20.65 -41.71 -19.35
CA GLY A 81 -20.64 -41.39 -17.93
C GLY A 81 -21.96 -40.80 -17.44
N VAL A 82 -22.53 -39.85 -18.19
CA VAL A 82 -23.84 -39.25 -17.92
C VAL A 82 -24.94 -40.32 -17.92
N SER A 83 -24.95 -41.21 -18.92
CA SER A 83 -25.89 -42.34 -18.98
C SER A 83 -25.80 -43.25 -17.77
N LEU A 84 -24.59 -43.59 -17.31
CA LEU A 84 -24.39 -44.42 -16.13
C LEU A 84 -24.93 -43.74 -14.86
N CYS A 85 -24.66 -42.44 -14.70
CA CYS A 85 -25.19 -41.65 -13.58
C CYS A 85 -26.71 -41.58 -13.58
N ILE A 86 -27.33 -41.39 -14.76
CA ILE A 86 -28.80 -41.40 -14.90
C ILE A 86 -29.36 -42.77 -14.53
N ALA A 87 -28.78 -43.86 -15.08
CA ALA A 87 -29.23 -45.21 -14.77
C ALA A 87 -29.18 -45.52 -13.27
N LEU A 88 -28.08 -45.14 -12.61
CA LEU A 88 -27.90 -45.33 -11.17
C LEU A 88 -28.89 -44.48 -10.37
N SER A 89 -29.09 -43.21 -10.73
CA SER A 89 -30.02 -42.32 -10.04
C SER A 89 -31.47 -42.80 -10.13
N LEU A 90 -31.92 -43.23 -11.31
CA LEU A 90 -33.28 -43.74 -11.52
C LEU A 90 -33.48 -45.11 -10.87
N ALA A 91 -32.44 -45.95 -10.84
CA ALA A 91 -32.46 -47.22 -10.10
C ALA A 91 -32.59 -47.00 -8.59
N ILE A 92 -31.85 -46.04 -8.02
CA ILE A 92 -31.99 -45.65 -6.59
C ILE A 92 -33.40 -45.13 -6.30
N LEU A 93 -34.01 -44.41 -7.24
CA LEU A 93 -35.38 -43.91 -7.14
C LEU A 93 -36.46 -44.99 -7.39
N GLY A 94 -36.08 -46.24 -7.65
CA GLY A 94 -37.01 -47.37 -7.84
C GLY A 94 -37.85 -47.31 -9.12
N GLN A 95 -37.36 -46.62 -10.16
CA GLN A 95 -38.09 -46.49 -11.43
C GLN A 95 -38.11 -47.80 -12.24
N PRO A 96 -39.15 -48.07 -13.04
CA PRO A 96 -39.21 -49.27 -13.88
C PRO A 96 -38.15 -49.23 -14.99
N ILE A 97 -37.71 -50.40 -15.45
CA ILE A 97 -36.62 -50.53 -16.43
C ILE A 97 -36.90 -49.74 -17.72
N SER A 98 -38.15 -49.71 -18.19
CA SER A 98 -38.56 -48.92 -19.36
C SER A 98 -38.31 -47.42 -19.19
N ASN A 99 -38.56 -46.89 -17.99
CA ASN A 99 -38.32 -45.49 -17.63
C ASN A 99 -36.83 -45.19 -17.47
N ILE A 100 -36.07 -46.14 -16.90
CA ILE A 100 -34.61 -46.05 -16.79
C ILE A 100 -33.99 -45.97 -18.18
N LEU A 101 -34.33 -46.92 -19.07
CA LEU A 101 -33.83 -46.95 -20.45
C LEU A 101 -34.21 -45.68 -21.21
N PHE A 102 -35.46 -45.23 -21.08
CA PHE A 102 -35.93 -44.00 -21.70
C PHE A 102 -35.12 -42.77 -21.24
N GLY A 103 -34.93 -42.60 -19.92
CA GLY A 103 -34.13 -41.51 -19.36
C GLY A 103 -32.67 -41.57 -19.81
N VAL A 104 -32.07 -42.76 -19.85
CA VAL A 104 -30.70 -42.96 -20.35
C VAL A 104 -30.57 -42.55 -21.81
N PHE A 105 -31.51 -42.93 -22.68
CA PHE A 105 -31.48 -42.54 -24.08
C PHE A 105 -31.66 -41.04 -24.29
N VAL A 106 -32.57 -40.41 -23.54
CA VAL A 106 -32.76 -38.95 -23.57
C VAL A 106 -31.49 -38.23 -23.12
N GLY A 107 -30.90 -38.64 -21.99
CA GLY A 107 -29.70 -38.01 -21.45
C GLY A 107 -28.47 -38.20 -22.33
N PHE A 108 -28.27 -39.41 -22.88
CA PHE A 108 -27.18 -39.72 -23.81
C PHE A 108 -27.24 -38.84 -25.05
N THR A 109 -28.41 -38.79 -25.70
CA THR A 109 -28.59 -38.03 -26.94
C THR A 109 -28.56 -36.54 -26.73
N ALA A 110 -29.12 -36.04 -25.61
CA ALA A 110 -29.02 -34.63 -25.25
C ALA A 110 -27.56 -34.22 -24.99
N CYS A 111 -26.81 -35.02 -24.21
CA CYS A 111 -25.39 -34.80 -23.94
C CYS A 111 -24.57 -34.78 -25.24
N LEU A 112 -24.74 -35.80 -26.09
CA LEU A 112 -24.01 -35.90 -27.36
C LEU A 112 -24.34 -34.74 -28.29
N SER A 113 -25.62 -34.39 -28.41
CA SER A 113 -26.07 -33.34 -29.34
C SER A 113 -25.62 -31.95 -28.92
N THR A 114 -25.75 -31.61 -27.63
CA THR A 114 -25.27 -30.34 -27.08
C THR A 114 -23.75 -30.26 -27.11
N GLY A 115 -23.04 -31.36 -26.81
CA GLY A 115 -21.59 -31.41 -26.93
C GLY A 115 -21.13 -31.16 -28.37
N MET A 116 -21.67 -31.89 -29.33
CA MET A 116 -21.26 -31.77 -30.74
C MET A 116 -21.57 -30.40 -31.34
N LEU A 117 -22.80 -29.90 -31.19
CA LEU A 117 -23.16 -28.59 -31.74
C LEU A 117 -22.53 -27.44 -30.97
N GLY A 118 -22.50 -27.54 -29.63
CA GLY A 118 -21.92 -26.51 -28.77
C GLY A 118 -20.40 -26.41 -28.96
N GLY A 119 -19.70 -27.54 -29.00
CA GLY A 119 -18.26 -27.58 -29.23
C GLY A 119 -17.88 -27.11 -30.63
N LEU A 120 -18.76 -27.30 -31.62
CA LEU A 120 -18.56 -26.82 -32.99
C LEU A 120 -18.78 -25.31 -33.13
N VAL A 121 -19.78 -24.75 -32.47
CA VAL A 121 -20.27 -23.39 -32.75
C VAL A 121 -20.00 -22.36 -31.63
N ILE A 122 -19.89 -22.81 -30.36
CA ILE A 122 -19.82 -21.93 -29.18
C ILE A 122 -18.42 -22.01 -28.55
N SER A 123 -18.11 -23.10 -27.85
CA SER A 123 -16.78 -23.43 -27.34
C SER A 123 -16.80 -24.84 -26.74
N ILE A 124 -15.66 -25.54 -26.75
CA ILE A 124 -15.52 -26.86 -26.11
C ILE A 124 -15.73 -26.77 -24.59
N ALA A 125 -15.23 -25.72 -23.95
CA ALA A 125 -15.35 -25.52 -22.51
C ALA A 125 -16.82 -25.36 -22.06
N ALA A 126 -17.56 -24.49 -22.75
CA ALA A 126 -18.97 -24.23 -22.44
C ALA A 126 -19.87 -25.42 -22.80
N SER A 127 -19.61 -26.08 -23.94
CA SER A 127 -20.40 -27.23 -24.38
C SER A 127 -20.25 -28.42 -23.46
N TRP A 128 -19.08 -28.63 -22.86
CA TRP A 128 -18.86 -29.71 -21.89
C TRP A 128 -19.84 -29.66 -20.72
N ILE A 129 -20.02 -28.47 -20.14
CA ILE A 129 -20.91 -28.27 -18.98
C ILE A 129 -22.37 -28.26 -19.41
N ALA A 130 -22.69 -27.61 -20.54
CA ALA A 130 -24.04 -27.65 -21.09
C ALA A 130 -24.48 -29.09 -21.39
N ALA A 131 -23.61 -29.90 -21.99
CA ALA A 131 -23.85 -31.29 -22.35
C ALA A 131 -24.01 -32.16 -21.10
N MET A 132 -23.12 -32.03 -20.12
CA MET A 132 -23.17 -32.84 -18.90
C MET A 132 -24.43 -32.52 -18.09
N VAL A 133 -24.68 -31.24 -17.80
CA VAL A 133 -25.80 -30.82 -16.95
C VAL A 133 -27.13 -31.00 -17.68
N GLY A 134 -27.20 -30.62 -18.96
CA GLY A 134 -28.39 -30.81 -19.79
C GLY A 134 -28.73 -32.28 -19.99
N GLY A 135 -27.72 -33.13 -20.22
CA GLY A 135 -27.89 -34.57 -20.31
C GLY A 135 -28.39 -35.19 -19.01
N LEU A 136 -27.75 -34.87 -17.87
CA LEU A 136 -28.13 -35.38 -16.54
C LEU A 136 -29.55 -34.95 -16.15
N LEU A 137 -29.82 -33.64 -16.18
CA LEU A 137 -31.14 -33.10 -15.85
C LEU A 137 -32.20 -33.72 -16.76
N GLY A 138 -31.94 -33.79 -18.07
CA GLY A 138 -32.89 -34.30 -19.05
C GLY A 138 -33.19 -35.76 -18.86
N GLY A 139 -32.15 -36.57 -18.69
CA GLY A 139 -32.32 -38.00 -18.49
C GLY A 139 -33.04 -38.34 -17.20
N VAL A 140 -32.74 -37.65 -16.09
CA VAL A 140 -33.43 -37.89 -14.81
C VAL A 140 -34.89 -37.42 -14.89
N ILE A 141 -35.13 -36.22 -15.41
CA ILE A 141 -36.48 -35.64 -15.53
C ILE A 141 -37.38 -36.51 -16.41
N PHE A 142 -36.95 -36.80 -17.64
CA PHE A 142 -37.73 -37.59 -18.58
C PHE A 142 -37.80 -39.07 -18.16
N GLY A 143 -36.78 -39.57 -17.46
CA GLY A 143 -36.80 -40.89 -16.84
C GLY A 143 -37.87 -41.02 -15.75
N ILE A 144 -38.00 -40.03 -14.85
CA ILE A 144 -39.06 -40.03 -13.82
C ILE A 144 -40.45 -39.91 -14.45
N LEU A 145 -40.60 -39.08 -15.48
CA LEU A 145 -41.89 -38.88 -16.16
C LEU A 145 -42.31 -40.06 -17.05
N GLY A 146 -41.34 -40.83 -17.55
CA GLY A 146 -41.56 -41.95 -18.46
C GLY A 146 -41.99 -41.55 -19.89
N PRO A 147 -42.02 -42.50 -20.83
CA PRO A 147 -42.24 -42.25 -22.26
C PRO A 147 -43.66 -41.78 -22.63
N ASP A 148 -44.66 -42.04 -21.77
CA ASP A 148 -46.07 -41.71 -22.03
C ASP A 148 -46.42 -40.25 -21.68
N SER A 149 -45.63 -39.62 -20.80
CA SER A 149 -45.82 -38.23 -20.38
C SER A 149 -45.79 -37.22 -21.54
N LEU A 150 -45.08 -37.53 -22.62
CA LEU A 150 -44.97 -36.70 -23.83
C LEU A 150 -46.27 -36.63 -24.64
N MET A 151 -47.13 -37.65 -24.55
CA MET A 151 -48.44 -37.66 -25.23
C MET A 151 -49.43 -36.72 -24.53
N THR A 152 -49.28 -36.52 -23.23
CA THR A 152 -50.04 -35.54 -22.42
C THR A 152 -49.71 -34.10 -22.81
N PHE A 153 -48.46 -33.79 -23.17
CA PHE A 153 -48.07 -32.47 -23.71
C PHE A 153 -48.68 -32.19 -25.09
N ARG A 154 -48.89 -33.21 -25.92
CA ARG A 154 -49.39 -33.08 -27.29
C ARG A 154 -50.92 -32.90 -27.38
N THR A 155 -51.65 -33.52 -26.48
CA THR A 155 -53.12 -33.62 -26.57
C THR A 155 -53.86 -32.46 -25.92
N GLY A 156 -53.16 -31.55 -25.22
CA GLY A 156 -53.78 -30.39 -24.60
C GLY A 156 -55.02 -30.74 -23.79
N PHE A 157 -55.02 -31.91 -23.12
CA PHE A 157 -56.12 -32.30 -22.26
C PHE A 157 -56.35 -31.14 -21.30
N ALA A 158 -57.59 -30.68 -21.23
CA ALA A 158 -58.06 -29.74 -20.24
C ALA A 158 -57.57 -30.22 -18.87
N PHE A 159 -56.48 -29.61 -18.38
CA PHE A 159 -56.01 -29.84 -17.03
C PHE A 159 -57.21 -29.59 -16.14
N GLN A 160 -57.67 -30.60 -15.40
CA GLN A 160 -58.61 -30.37 -14.32
C GLN A 160 -57.99 -29.26 -13.46
N ARG A 161 -58.62 -28.08 -13.47
CA ARG A 161 -58.26 -26.93 -12.63
C ARG A 161 -58.27 -27.42 -11.18
N GLY A 162 -57.11 -27.80 -10.64
CA GLY A 162 -57.06 -28.35 -9.29
C GLY A 162 -55.69 -28.80 -8.81
N ASP A 163 -54.89 -29.45 -9.67
CA ASP A 163 -53.65 -30.07 -9.19
C ASP A 163 -52.40 -29.19 -9.41
N LEU A 164 -52.21 -28.25 -8.48
CA LEU A 164 -51.10 -27.29 -8.46
C LEU A 164 -49.72 -27.95 -8.65
N ARG A 165 -49.56 -29.20 -8.17
CA ARG A 165 -48.30 -29.96 -8.28
C ARG A 165 -47.97 -30.35 -9.71
N VAL A 166 -48.95 -30.81 -10.48
CA VAL A 166 -48.75 -31.23 -11.87
C VAL A 166 -48.54 -30.00 -12.76
N MET A 167 -49.26 -28.90 -12.48
CA MET A 167 -49.06 -27.63 -13.18
C MET A 167 -47.65 -27.07 -12.93
N ILE A 168 -47.17 -27.06 -11.69
CA ILE A 168 -45.80 -26.64 -11.35
C ILE A 168 -44.77 -27.53 -12.05
N ALA A 169 -44.93 -28.85 -12.05
CA ALA A 169 -44.02 -29.77 -12.73
C ALA A 169 -44.04 -29.62 -14.26
N THR A 170 -45.18 -29.29 -14.87
CA THR A 170 -45.29 -29.10 -16.33
C THR A 170 -44.60 -27.81 -16.79
N ILE A 171 -44.58 -26.78 -15.94
CA ILE A 171 -43.97 -25.48 -16.23
C ILE A 171 -42.48 -25.47 -15.87
N SER A 172 -42.13 -25.92 -14.65
CA SER A 172 -40.79 -25.72 -14.10
C SER A 172 -39.74 -26.62 -14.73
N LEU A 173 -40.10 -27.85 -15.04
CA LEU A 173 -39.16 -28.89 -15.48
C LEU A 173 -38.56 -28.59 -16.87
N PRO A 174 -39.33 -28.20 -17.90
CA PRO A 174 -38.77 -27.80 -19.20
C PRO A 174 -37.93 -26.52 -19.11
N ILE A 175 -38.32 -25.57 -18.26
CA ILE A 175 -37.61 -24.29 -18.08
C ILE A 175 -36.25 -24.53 -17.41
N VAL A 176 -36.22 -25.34 -16.35
CA VAL A 176 -34.97 -25.74 -15.67
C VAL A 176 -34.02 -26.43 -16.66
N MET A 177 -34.57 -27.30 -17.52
CA MET A 177 -33.85 -28.01 -18.58
C MET A 177 -33.18 -27.10 -19.61
N ALA A 178 -33.80 -25.96 -19.92
CA ALA A 178 -33.28 -25.00 -20.89
C ALA A 178 -32.33 -23.97 -20.26
N SER A 179 -32.70 -23.43 -19.09
CA SER A 179 -32.04 -22.27 -18.50
C SER A 179 -30.82 -22.60 -17.65
N VAL A 180 -30.80 -23.76 -16.98
CA VAL A 180 -29.68 -24.13 -16.11
C VAL A 180 -28.42 -24.51 -16.91
N PRO A 181 -28.47 -25.45 -17.88
CA PRO A 181 -27.27 -25.84 -18.63
C PRO A 181 -26.65 -24.67 -19.40
N ASN A 182 -27.48 -23.85 -20.04
CA ASN A 182 -27.03 -22.68 -20.81
C ASN A 182 -26.40 -21.61 -19.93
N GLY A 183 -26.96 -21.34 -18.75
CA GLY A 183 -26.41 -20.34 -17.84
C GLY A 183 -25.11 -20.79 -17.16
N LEU A 184 -24.98 -22.08 -16.83
CA LEU A 184 -23.71 -22.64 -16.33
C LEU A 184 -22.62 -22.61 -17.40
N ALA A 185 -22.97 -22.97 -18.64
CA ALA A 185 -22.08 -22.87 -19.80
C ALA A 185 -21.64 -21.43 -20.05
N ALA A 186 -22.54 -20.45 -19.88
CA ALA A 186 -22.21 -19.04 -19.97
C ALA A 186 -21.27 -18.58 -18.85
N SER A 187 -21.52 -19.03 -17.61
CA SER A 187 -20.65 -18.73 -16.47
C SER A 187 -19.23 -19.29 -16.67
N VAL A 188 -19.08 -20.45 -17.32
CA VAL A 188 -17.77 -21.06 -17.58
C VAL A 188 -17.07 -20.44 -18.78
N ALA A 189 -17.81 -20.11 -19.85
CA ALA A 189 -17.25 -19.33 -20.95
C ALA A 189 -16.66 -18.01 -20.42
N ALA A 190 -17.35 -17.36 -19.47
CA ALA A 190 -16.86 -16.16 -18.82
C ALA A 190 -15.65 -16.40 -17.89
N SER A 191 -15.61 -17.51 -17.13
CA SER A 191 -14.49 -17.79 -16.20
C SER A 191 -13.19 -18.18 -16.90
N VAL A 192 -13.29 -18.80 -18.08
CA VAL A 192 -12.17 -19.28 -18.88
C VAL A 192 -11.54 -18.18 -19.74
N GLU A 193 -12.32 -17.16 -20.13
CA GLU A 193 -11.83 -16.04 -20.93
C GLU A 193 -10.92 -15.12 -20.10
N THR A 194 -9.76 -14.73 -20.65
CA THR A 194 -8.91 -13.70 -20.05
C THR A 194 -9.49 -12.32 -20.33
N ASN A 195 -9.50 -11.41 -19.32
CA ASN A 195 -9.95 -10.02 -19.39
C ASN A 195 -10.13 -9.50 -20.82
N SER A 196 -11.38 -9.50 -21.30
CA SER A 196 -11.74 -8.83 -22.54
C SER A 196 -11.30 -7.37 -22.45
N PRO A 197 -10.83 -6.74 -23.55
CA PRO A 197 -10.52 -5.31 -23.57
C PRO A 197 -11.66 -4.53 -22.91
N HIS A 198 -11.34 -3.50 -22.14
CA HIS A 198 -12.29 -2.74 -21.29
C HIS A 198 -13.48 -2.19 -22.10
N ASN A 199 -14.47 -3.05 -22.36
CA ASN A 199 -15.70 -2.66 -23.02
C ASN A 199 -16.52 -1.88 -21.99
N VAL A 200 -16.79 -0.62 -22.31
CA VAL A 200 -17.63 0.27 -21.49
C VAL A 200 -18.94 -0.45 -21.19
N VAL A 201 -19.44 -0.35 -19.96
CA VAL A 201 -20.67 -1.04 -19.51
C VAL A 201 -21.85 -0.83 -20.49
N GLY A 202 -21.94 0.35 -21.10
CA GLY A 202 -22.93 0.66 -22.13
C GLY A 202 -22.83 -0.20 -23.41
N GLN A 203 -21.62 -0.52 -23.89
CA GLN A 203 -21.44 -1.43 -25.03
C GLN A 203 -21.85 -2.86 -24.67
N ARG A 204 -21.60 -3.29 -23.43
CA ARG A 204 -22.02 -4.61 -22.94
C ARG A 204 -23.55 -4.74 -22.91
N ILE A 205 -24.24 -3.79 -22.30
CA ILE A 205 -25.71 -3.80 -22.20
C ILE A 205 -26.35 -3.65 -23.59
N GLY A 206 -25.84 -2.72 -24.42
CA GLY A 206 -26.32 -2.52 -25.78
C GLY A 206 -26.13 -3.74 -26.67
N GLY A 207 -24.96 -4.40 -26.60
CA GLY A 207 -24.69 -5.63 -27.32
C GLY A 207 -25.60 -6.78 -26.92
N ILE A 208 -25.85 -6.96 -25.62
CA ILE A 208 -26.80 -7.97 -25.11
C ILE A 208 -28.21 -7.71 -25.67
N GLY A 209 -28.69 -6.47 -25.61
CA GLY A 209 -30.00 -6.09 -26.14
C GLY A 209 -30.12 -6.35 -27.65
N LEU A 210 -29.11 -5.95 -28.43
CA LEU A 210 -29.08 -6.18 -29.88
C LEU A 210 -29.02 -7.67 -30.23
N GLY A 211 -28.26 -8.47 -29.48
CA GLY A 211 -28.19 -9.92 -29.70
C GLY A 211 -29.50 -10.63 -29.45
N ILE A 212 -30.19 -10.30 -28.35
CA ILE A 212 -31.51 -10.88 -28.02
C ILE A 212 -32.54 -10.47 -29.07
N LEU A 213 -32.65 -9.17 -29.38
CA LEU A 213 -33.61 -8.69 -30.39
C LEU A 213 -33.31 -9.25 -31.78
N GLY A 214 -32.03 -9.30 -32.17
CA GLY A 214 -31.58 -9.89 -33.43
C GLY A 214 -31.94 -11.37 -33.52
N SER A 215 -31.77 -12.13 -32.45
CA SER A 215 -32.14 -13.56 -32.40
C SER A 215 -33.66 -13.80 -32.48
N GLY A 216 -34.46 -12.93 -31.86
CA GLY A 216 -35.92 -12.99 -31.96
C GLY A 216 -36.44 -12.63 -33.35
N LEU A 217 -35.81 -11.64 -33.99
CA LEU A 217 -36.14 -11.23 -35.35
C LEU A 217 -35.82 -12.33 -36.36
N THR A 218 -34.63 -12.95 -36.28
CA THR A 218 -34.26 -14.04 -37.20
C THR A 218 -35.18 -15.25 -37.06
N LEU A 219 -35.58 -15.61 -35.84
CA LEU A 219 -36.54 -16.68 -35.61
C LEU A 219 -37.92 -16.33 -36.20
N SER A 220 -38.40 -15.11 -35.99
CA SER A 220 -39.69 -14.65 -36.51
C SER A 220 -39.72 -14.64 -38.04
N VAL A 221 -38.62 -14.19 -38.68
CA VAL A 221 -38.44 -14.23 -40.13
C VAL A 221 -38.39 -15.66 -40.65
N ALA A 222 -37.69 -16.56 -39.95
CA ALA A 222 -37.61 -17.97 -40.33
C ALA A 222 -38.99 -18.66 -40.28
N ILE A 223 -39.77 -18.41 -39.23
CA ILE A 223 -41.13 -18.94 -39.09
C ILE A 223 -42.05 -18.37 -40.18
N GLY A 224 -42.00 -17.05 -40.42
CA GLY A 224 -42.84 -16.40 -41.43
C GLY A 224 -42.53 -16.85 -42.86
N LEU A 225 -41.24 -16.96 -43.21
CA LEU A 225 -40.80 -17.49 -44.50
C LEU A 225 -41.11 -18.98 -44.64
N GLY A 226 -40.94 -19.77 -43.57
CA GLY A 226 -41.27 -21.19 -43.54
C GLY A 226 -42.76 -21.44 -43.82
N ASP A 227 -43.63 -20.70 -43.14
CA ASP A 227 -45.07 -20.77 -43.36
C ASP A 227 -45.46 -20.34 -44.78
N LEU A 228 -44.90 -19.23 -45.27
CA LEU A 228 -45.13 -18.74 -46.64
C LEU A 228 -44.69 -19.75 -47.70
N LEU A 229 -43.49 -20.32 -47.56
CA LEU A 229 -42.93 -21.30 -48.51
C LEU A 229 -43.67 -22.64 -48.46
N SER A 230 -44.17 -23.04 -47.29
CA SER A 230 -44.95 -24.27 -47.14
C SER A 230 -46.32 -24.22 -47.85
N ARG A 231 -46.85 -23.02 -48.10
CA ARG A 231 -48.10 -22.81 -48.85
C ARG A 231 -47.92 -22.87 -50.37
N LEU A 232 -46.68 -22.85 -50.88
CA LEU A 232 -46.40 -22.95 -52.31
C LEU A 232 -46.52 -24.42 -52.79
N PRO A 233 -46.89 -24.65 -54.07
CA PRO A 233 -47.06 -26.00 -54.61
C PRO A 233 -45.78 -26.85 -54.60
N LEU A 234 -44.59 -26.24 -54.64
CA LEU A 234 -43.29 -26.92 -54.44
C LEU A 234 -43.03 -27.35 -52.98
N GLY A 235 -43.75 -26.78 -52.02
CA GLY A 235 -43.59 -27.04 -50.58
C GLY A 235 -44.48 -28.16 -50.03
N GLN A 236 -45.36 -28.75 -50.85
CA GLN A 236 -46.23 -29.86 -50.43
C GLN A 236 -45.50 -31.20 -50.61
N LEU A 237 -44.80 -31.65 -49.57
CA LEU A 237 -44.19 -32.98 -49.56
C LEU A 237 -45.27 -34.07 -49.35
N PRO A 238 -45.07 -35.30 -49.87
CA PRO A 238 -46.03 -36.41 -49.75
C PRO A 238 -46.34 -36.84 -48.30
N MET A 239 -45.57 -36.36 -47.33
CA MET A 239 -45.61 -36.73 -45.90
C MET A 239 -46.54 -35.84 -45.06
N GLY A 240 -47.36 -34.98 -45.68
CA GLY A 240 -48.35 -34.13 -45.01
C GLY A 240 -47.88 -32.68 -44.78
N THR A 241 -48.84 -31.75 -44.76
CA THR A 241 -48.60 -30.29 -44.74
C THR A 241 -47.91 -29.79 -43.47
N ALA A 242 -48.18 -30.42 -42.32
CA ALA A 242 -47.51 -30.09 -41.06
C ALA A 242 -46.04 -30.53 -41.04
N PHE A 243 -45.71 -31.66 -41.68
CA PHE A 243 -44.34 -32.15 -41.80
C PHE A 243 -43.53 -31.23 -42.74
N SER A 244 -44.12 -30.90 -43.90
CA SER A 244 -43.45 -30.05 -44.87
C SER A 244 -43.19 -28.64 -44.35
N ASN A 245 -44.16 -28.03 -43.64
CA ASN A 245 -43.96 -26.72 -43.03
C ASN A 245 -42.81 -26.72 -42.01
N ARG A 246 -42.74 -27.73 -41.12
CA ARG A 246 -41.65 -27.84 -40.14
C ARG A 246 -40.28 -28.03 -40.79
N LEU A 247 -40.20 -28.88 -41.82
CA LEU A 247 -38.95 -29.15 -42.54
C LEU A 247 -38.47 -27.91 -43.29
N ILE A 248 -39.36 -27.20 -43.99
CA ILE A 248 -39.04 -25.97 -44.72
C ILE A 248 -38.61 -24.87 -43.75
N THR A 249 -39.34 -24.68 -42.65
CA THR A 249 -38.98 -23.71 -41.59
C THR A 249 -37.60 -24.01 -41.00
N GLY A 250 -37.30 -25.29 -40.74
CA GLY A 250 -35.98 -25.71 -40.28
C GLY A 250 -34.87 -25.43 -41.28
N VAL A 251 -35.08 -25.71 -42.57
CA VAL A 251 -34.09 -25.41 -43.62
C VAL A 251 -33.84 -23.90 -43.71
N VAL A 252 -34.89 -23.08 -43.67
CA VAL A 252 -34.76 -21.60 -43.69
C VAL A 252 -33.99 -21.11 -42.46
N LEU A 253 -34.30 -21.62 -41.27
CA LEU A 253 -33.58 -21.29 -40.05
C LEU A 253 -32.10 -21.69 -40.14
N GLY A 254 -31.83 -22.90 -40.63
CA GLY A 254 -30.47 -23.41 -40.86
C GLY A 254 -29.68 -22.56 -41.86
N LEU A 255 -30.29 -22.11 -42.96
CA LEU A 255 -29.66 -21.22 -43.94
C LEU A 255 -29.31 -19.86 -43.32
N LEU A 256 -30.25 -19.25 -42.58
CA LEU A 256 -30.03 -17.96 -41.92
C LEU A 256 -28.92 -18.06 -40.86
N LEU A 257 -28.93 -19.12 -40.05
CA LEU A 257 -27.88 -19.41 -39.07
C LEU A 257 -26.53 -19.64 -39.74
N GLY A 258 -26.50 -20.42 -40.82
CA GLY A 258 -25.29 -20.76 -41.56
C GLY A 258 -24.60 -19.56 -42.18
N VAL A 259 -25.38 -18.63 -42.74
CA VAL A 259 -24.85 -17.36 -43.29
C VAL A 259 -24.30 -16.48 -42.17
N MET A 260 -24.99 -16.38 -41.04
CA MET A 260 -24.52 -15.59 -39.89
C MET A 260 -23.23 -16.16 -39.29
N LEU A 261 -23.17 -17.46 -39.04
CA LEU A 261 -21.98 -18.15 -38.51
C LEU A 261 -20.83 -18.17 -39.52
N GLY A 262 -21.13 -18.17 -40.82
CA GLY A 262 -20.15 -18.17 -41.89
C GLY A 262 -19.38 -16.86 -42.04
N LYS A 263 -20.03 -15.73 -41.74
CA LYS A 263 -19.42 -14.40 -41.76
C LYS A 263 -18.41 -14.20 -40.63
N HIS A 264 -18.60 -14.88 -39.50
CA HIS A 264 -17.74 -14.76 -38.31
C HIS A 264 -16.49 -15.66 -38.37
N SER A 265 -16.61 -16.88 -38.90
CA SER A 265 -15.52 -17.89 -38.88
C SER A 265 -14.61 -17.88 -40.12
N GLY A 266 -14.95 -17.11 -41.15
CA GLY A 266 -14.28 -17.17 -42.47
C GLY A 266 -14.50 -18.48 -43.24
N GLN A 267 -15.26 -19.43 -42.68
CA GLN A 267 -15.52 -20.77 -43.26
C GLN A 267 -17.02 -20.99 -43.56
N TRP A 268 -17.61 -20.00 -44.23
CA TRP A 268 -19.00 -19.92 -44.71
C TRP A 268 -19.62 -21.23 -45.21
N TRP A 269 -18.97 -21.97 -46.10
CA TRP A 269 -19.54 -23.21 -46.65
C TRP A 269 -19.72 -24.34 -45.62
N LYS A 270 -18.80 -24.49 -44.68
CA LYS A 270 -18.88 -25.56 -43.65
C LYS A 270 -19.95 -25.23 -42.62
N ASN A 271 -20.00 -23.99 -42.15
CA ASN A 271 -20.99 -23.54 -41.17
C ASN A 271 -22.41 -23.56 -41.74
N LEU A 272 -22.57 -23.26 -43.03
CA LEU A 272 -23.84 -23.41 -43.75
C LEU A 272 -24.29 -24.87 -43.83
N PHE A 273 -23.39 -25.78 -44.19
CA PHE A 273 -23.72 -27.21 -44.27
C PHE A 273 -24.15 -27.78 -42.91
N PHE A 274 -23.39 -27.52 -41.84
CA PHE A 274 -23.69 -28.06 -40.52
C PHE A 274 -24.97 -27.48 -39.90
N SER A 275 -25.24 -26.19 -40.08
CA SER A 275 -26.46 -25.54 -39.56
C SER A 275 -27.72 -26.02 -40.29
N VAL A 276 -27.67 -26.20 -41.60
CA VAL A 276 -28.77 -26.77 -42.39
C VAL A 276 -28.99 -28.24 -42.03
N ALA A 277 -27.92 -29.05 -41.96
CA ALA A 277 -28.02 -30.45 -41.58
C ALA A 277 -28.62 -30.62 -40.18
N ALA A 278 -28.14 -29.85 -39.20
CA ALA A 278 -28.66 -29.89 -37.85
C ALA A 278 -30.13 -29.43 -37.76
N SER A 279 -30.54 -28.44 -38.57
CA SER A 279 -31.94 -27.96 -38.59
C SER A 279 -32.90 -28.94 -39.27
N ILE A 280 -32.42 -29.67 -40.30
CA ILE A 280 -33.15 -30.78 -40.91
C ILE A 280 -33.34 -31.92 -39.90
N ILE A 281 -32.28 -32.26 -39.15
CA ILE A 281 -32.35 -33.27 -38.10
C ILE A 281 -33.39 -32.86 -37.04
N ILE A 282 -33.32 -31.63 -36.51
CA ILE A 282 -34.31 -31.09 -35.55
C ILE A 282 -35.74 -31.22 -36.10
N SER A 283 -35.96 -30.81 -37.34
CA SER A 283 -37.30 -30.81 -37.96
C SER A 283 -37.87 -32.21 -38.20
N THR A 284 -36.99 -33.14 -38.56
CA THR A 284 -37.31 -34.55 -38.74
C THR A 284 -37.62 -35.20 -37.39
N VAL A 285 -36.81 -34.90 -36.38
CA VAL A 285 -36.94 -35.39 -35.01
C VAL A 285 -38.24 -34.91 -34.35
N ILE A 286 -38.57 -33.61 -34.45
CA ILE A 286 -39.84 -33.04 -33.97
C ILE A 286 -41.05 -33.72 -34.62
N SER A 287 -40.89 -34.17 -35.86
CA SER A 287 -41.93 -34.90 -36.58
C SER A 287 -42.05 -36.37 -36.18
N PHE A 288 -40.94 -37.03 -35.82
CA PHE A 288 -40.94 -38.38 -35.26
C PHE A 288 -41.51 -38.44 -33.85
N ILE A 289 -41.32 -37.40 -33.02
CA ILE A 289 -41.99 -37.25 -31.72
C ILE A 289 -43.52 -37.30 -31.89
N ALA A 290 -44.04 -36.89 -33.06
CA ALA A 290 -45.45 -36.94 -33.37
C ALA A 290 -45.96 -38.32 -33.87
N ASN A 291 -45.14 -39.36 -33.92
CA ASN A 291 -45.55 -40.70 -34.40
C ASN A 291 -45.46 -41.78 -33.29
N PRO A 292 -46.51 -42.60 -33.02
CA PRO A 292 -46.60 -43.36 -31.78
C PRO A 292 -45.75 -44.64 -31.63
N ALA A 293 -44.92 -45.04 -32.58
CA ALA A 293 -44.55 -46.47 -32.66
C ALA A 293 -43.67 -47.03 -31.52
N ASN A 294 -42.66 -46.33 -30.99
CA ASN A 294 -41.71 -46.90 -30.00
C ASN A 294 -41.22 -45.89 -28.94
N GLY A 295 -41.34 -46.21 -27.65
CA GLY A 295 -40.91 -45.35 -26.53
C GLY A 295 -39.41 -45.03 -26.51
N GLU A 296 -38.55 -45.98 -26.87
CA GLU A 296 -37.09 -45.80 -26.92
C GLU A 296 -36.66 -44.85 -28.06
N ILE A 297 -37.24 -45.03 -29.26
CA ILE A 297 -37.02 -44.14 -30.41
C ILE A 297 -37.51 -42.71 -30.09
N ARG A 298 -38.61 -42.58 -29.32
CA ARG A 298 -39.05 -41.29 -28.80
C ARG A 298 -38.05 -40.66 -27.84
N GLY A 299 -37.38 -41.46 -27.00
CA GLY A 299 -36.35 -40.95 -26.08
C GLY A 299 -35.15 -40.37 -26.82
N LEU A 300 -34.66 -41.10 -27.83
CA LEU A 300 -33.60 -40.63 -28.72
C LEU A 300 -33.99 -39.34 -29.48
N ALA A 301 -35.24 -39.29 -29.97
CA ALA A 301 -35.77 -38.13 -30.67
C ALA A 301 -35.91 -36.91 -29.74
N VAL A 302 -36.50 -37.06 -28.56
CA VAL A 302 -36.69 -35.94 -27.63
C VAL A 302 -35.36 -35.37 -27.13
N GLY A 303 -34.42 -36.24 -26.75
CA GLY A 303 -33.11 -35.82 -26.28
C GLY A 303 -32.31 -35.07 -27.34
N SER A 304 -32.24 -35.59 -28.57
CA SER A 304 -31.52 -34.91 -29.67
C SER A 304 -32.22 -33.62 -30.13
N GLY A 305 -33.51 -33.65 -30.46
CA GLY A 305 -34.21 -32.51 -31.06
C GLY A 305 -34.27 -31.29 -30.16
N ASN A 306 -34.61 -31.49 -28.87
CA ASN A 306 -34.71 -30.39 -27.92
C ASN A 306 -33.33 -29.80 -27.58
N ALA A 307 -32.32 -30.65 -27.38
CA ALA A 307 -30.95 -30.22 -27.09
C ALA A 307 -30.33 -29.44 -28.26
N MET A 308 -30.53 -29.90 -29.51
CA MET A 308 -30.03 -29.21 -30.69
C MET A 308 -30.72 -27.85 -30.88
N LEU A 309 -32.03 -27.76 -30.67
CA LEU A 309 -32.79 -26.50 -30.76
C LEU A 309 -32.31 -25.48 -29.72
N LEU A 310 -32.16 -25.89 -28.45
CA LEU A 310 -31.69 -25.02 -27.38
C LEU A 310 -30.26 -24.52 -27.63
N THR A 311 -29.38 -25.42 -28.09
CA THR A 311 -27.99 -25.07 -28.44
C THR A 311 -27.93 -24.11 -29.62
N MET A 312 -28.81 -24.27 -30.62
CA MET A 312 -28.91 -23.34 -31.75
C MET A 312 -29.40 -21.94 -31.35
N LEU A 313 -30.46 -21.87 -30.54
CA LEU A 313 -30.97 -20.59 -30.04
C LEU A 313 -29.93 -19.86 -29.20
N PHE A 314 -29.19 -20.60 -28.37
CA PHE A 314 -28.07 -20.04 -27.63
C PHE A 314 -26.97 -19.54 -28.57
N ALA A 315 -26.53 -20.37 -29.52
CA ALA A 315 -25.46 -20.04 -30.47
C ALA A 315 -25.78 -18.79 -31.31
N LEU A 316 -27.04 -18.61 -31.69
CA LEU A 316 -27.51 -17.46 -32.44
C LEU A 316 -27.32 -16.14 -31.66
N ALA A 317 -27.88 -16.05 -30.46
CA ALA A 317 -27.76 -14.86 -29.63
C ALA A 317 -26.32 -14.64 -29.13
N TYR A 318 -25.58 -15.73 -28.86
CA TYR A 318 -24.15 -15.68 -28.50
C TYR A 318 -23.32 -15.05 -29.60
N ASN A 319 -23.32 -15.60 -30.81
CA ASN A 319 -22.44 -15.14 -31.89
C ASN A 319 -22.75 -13.71 -32.37
N LEU A 320 -24.03 -13.30 -32.36
CA LEU A 320 -24.41 -11.92 -32.66
C LEU A 320 -23.79 -10.94 -31.66
N THR A 321 -23.80 -11.30 -30.38
CA THR A 321 -23.36 -10.43 -29.30
C THR A 321 -21.84 -10.45 -29.11
N VAL A 322 -21.17 -11.60 -29.27
CA VAL A 322 -19.71 -11.71 -29.12
C VAL A 322 -18.99 -10.73 -30.04
N SER A 323 -19.50 -10.56 -31.26
CA SER A 323 -18.93 -9.63 -32.25
C SER A 323 -19.01 -8.15 -31.84
N ILE A 324 -19.93 -7.80 -30.94
CA ILE A 324 -20.23 -6.42 -30.54
C ILE A 324 -19.68 -6.10 -29.14
N ALA A 325 -19.83 -7.03 -28.21
CA ALA A 325 -19.65 -6.79 -26.78
C ALA A 325 -18.74 -7.79 -26.06
N GLY A 326 -18.16 -8.75 -26.78
CA GLY A 326 -17.25 -9.76 -26.23
C GLY A 326 -17.94 -11.02 -25.69
N VAL A 327 -17.12 -11.97 -25.25
CA VAL A 327 -17.55 -13.34 -24.88
C VAL A 327 -18.52 -13.35 -23.69
N GLU A 328 -18.24 -12.60 -22.62
CA GLU A 328 -19.10 -12.53 -21.44
C GLU A 328 -20.52 -12.04 -21.78
N ALA A 329 -20.60 -10.94 -22.52
CA ALA A 329 -21.88 -10.37 -22.97
C ALA A 329 -22.62 -11.34 -23.89
N GLY A 330 -21.90 -12.04 -24.78
CA GLY A 330 -22.49 -13.06 -25.64
C GLY A 330 -23.02 -14.26 -24.90
N ALA A 331 -22.32 -14.71 -23.86
CA ALA A 331 -22.78 -15.81 -23.01
C ALA A 331 -24.09 -15.45 -22.28
N ILE A 332 -24.19 -14.23 -21.76
CA ILE A 332 -25.40 -13.71 -21.11
C ILE A 332 -26.54 -13.59 -22.13
N ALA A 333 -26.29 -13.00 -23.31
CA ALA A 333 -27.29 -12.86 -24.36
C ALA A 333 -27.79 -14.22 -24.88
N GLY A 334 -26.89 -15.18 -25.06
CA GLY A 334 -27.19 -16.57 -25.42
C GLY A 334 -28.14 -17.22 -24.41
N THR A 335 -27.85 -17.07 -23.12
CA THR A 335 -28.66 -17.64 -22.03
C THR A 335 -30.04 -16.97 -21.95
N LEU A 336 -30.08 -15.63 -21.96
CA LEU A 336 -31.33 -14.86 -21.87
C LEU A 336 -32.22 -15.09 -23.10
N GLY A 337 -31.63 -15.03 -24.31
CA GLY A 337 -32.34 -15.23 -25.57
C GLY A 337 -32.93 -16.63 -25.69
N SER A 338 -32.11 -17.67 -25.47
CA SER A 338 -32.58 -19.07 -25.54
C SER A 338 -33.65 -19.37 -24.48
N SER A 339 -33.47 -18.90 -23.24
CA SER A 339 -34.42 -19.11 -22.15
C SER A 339 -35.73 -18.35 -22.36
N ALA A 340 -35.69 -17.11 -22.85
CA ALA A 340 -36.88 -16.31 -23.12
C ALA A 340 -37.71 -16.93 -24.27
N ILE A 341 -37.06 -17.26 -25.38
CA ILE A 341 -37.72 -17.90 -26.54
C ILE A 341 -38.34 -19.23 -26.12
N TYR A 342 -37.59 -20.07 -25.38
CA TYR A 342 -38.09 -21.35 -24.92
C TYR A 342 -39.28 -21.20 -23.98
N THR A 343 -39.24 -20.24 -23.05
CA THR A 343 -40.37 -19.95 -22.13
C THR A 343 -41.63 -19.53 -22.88
N ILE A 344 -41.48 -18.72 -23.94
CA ILE A 344 -42.60 -18.31 -24.80
C ILE A 344 -43.17 -19.53 -25.54
N VAL A 345 -42.32 -20.39 -26.10
CA VAL A 345 -42.76 -21.60 -26.80
C VAL A 345 -43.50 -22.56 -25.85
N VAL A 346 -42.96 -22.79 -24.64
CA VAL A 346 -43.61 -23.64 -23.63
C VAL A 346 -44.98 -23.06 -23.25
N SER A 347 -45.10 -21.74 -23.06
CA SER A 347 -46.37 -21.08 -22.76
C SER A 347 -47.42 -21.26 -23.86
N ILE A 348 -47.01 -21.14 -25.13
CA ILE A 348 -47.90 -21.35 -26.30
C ILE A 348 -48.35 -22.82 -26.39
N VAL A 349 -47.41 -23.77 -26.25
CA VAL A 349 -47.70 -25.20 -26.40
C VAL A 349 -48.56 -25.74 -25.26
N THR A 350 -48.33 -25.27 -24.03
CA THR A 350 -49.08 -25.73 -22.85
C THR A 350 -50.36 -24.94 -22.58
N ASN A 351 -50.58 -23.83 -23.32
CA ASN A 351 -51.66 -22.86 -23.10
C ASN A 351 -51.69 -22.30 -21.66
N ILE A 352 -50.52 -22.23 -21.02
CA ILE A 352 -50.34 -21.68 -19.68
C ILE A 352 -49.86 -20.22 -19.80
N PRO A 353 -50.46 -19.26 -19.08
CA PRO A 353 -50.02 -17.87 -19.12
C PRO A 353 -48.54 -17.68 -18.74
N LEU A 354 -47.85 -16.80 -19.48
CA LEU A 354 -46.43 -16.46 -19.28
C LEU A 354 -46.08 -16.07 -17.83
N TRP A 355 -47.02 -15.47 -17.09
CA TRP A 355 -46.73 -15.00 -15.74
C TRP A 355 -46.40 -16.15 -14.76
N TYR A 356 -46.86 -17.38 -15.02
CA TYR A 356 -46.51 -18.54 -14.20
C TYR A 356 -45.12 -19.10 -14.52
N SER A 357 -44.67 -18.99 -15.78
CA SER A 357 -43.38 -19.52 -16.23
C SER A 357 -42.24 -18.52 -16.02
N LEU A 358 -42.49 -17.22 -16.17
CA LEU A 358 -41.49 -16.16 -16.04
C LEU A 358 -40.72 -16.16 -14.70
N PRO A 359 -41.35 -16.31 -13.52
CA PRO A 359 -40.64 -16.34 -12.25
C PRO A 359 -39.67 -17.52 -12.15
N VAL A 360 -40.06 -18.68 -12.69
CA VAL A 360 -39.19 -19.88 -12.70
C VAL A 360 -38.01 -19.65 -13.63
N THR A 361 -38.25 -19.11 -14.82
CA THR A 361 -37.17 -18.77 -15.77
C THR A 361 -36.19 -17.77 -15.17
N LEU A 362 -36.69 -16.69 -14.56
CA LEU A 362 -35.86 -15.69 -13.89
C LEU A 362 -35.08 -16.28 -12.72
N GLY A 363 -35.70 -17.14 -11.90
CA GLY A 363 -35.04 -17.85 -10.81
C GLY A 363 -33.91 -18.76 -11.31
N CYS A 364 -34.16 -19.55 -12.36
CA CYS A 364 -33.14 -20.41 -12.98
C CYS A 364 -32.00 -19.60 -13.60
N LEU A 365 -32.30 -18.49 -14.28
CA LEU A 365 -31.31 -17.59 -14.87
C LEU A 365 -30.43 -16.94 -13.79
N LEU A 366 -31.05 -16.45 -12.72
CA LEU A 366 -30.33 -15.90 -11.56
C LEU A 366 -29.42 -16.97 -10.95
N PHE A 367 -29.95 -18.17 -10.71
CA PHE A 367 -29.20 -19.28 -10.12
C PHE A 367 -28.00 -19.71 -10.99
N SER A 368 -28.19 -19.85 -12.31
CA SER A 368 -27.16 -20.38 -13.21
C SER A 368 -26.08 -19.35 -13.57
N LEU A 369 -26.44 -18.08 -13.77
CA LEU A 369 -25.47 -17.02 -14.09
C LEU A 369 -24.65 -16.56 -12.86
N THR A 370 -25.17 -16.77 -11.65
CA THR A 370 -24.47 -16.41 -10.40
C THR A 370 -23.69 -17.57 -9.78
N LEU A 371 -23.52 -18.70 -10.50
CA LEU A 371 -22.81 -19.89 -10.02
C LEU A 371 -21.45 -19.56 -9.38
N THR A 372 -20.61 -18.78 -10.06
CA THR A 372 -19.28 -18.39 -9.58
C THR A 372 -19.31 -17.51 -8.32
N GLN A 373 -20.48 -17.00 -7.93
CA GLN A 373 -20.67 -16.19 -6.72
C GLN A 373 -21.10 -17.05 -5.53
N TRP A 374 -22.02 -18.00 -5.71
CA TRP A 374 -22.56 -18.81 -4.61
C TRP A 374 -21.89 -20.18 -4.45
N LEU A 375 -21.33 -20.77 -5.52
CA LEU A 375 -20.64 -22.07 -5.45
C LEU A 375 -19.50 -22.08 -4.43
N PRO A 376 -18.64 -21.04 -4.33
CA PRO A 376 -17.60 -21.02 -3.30
C PRO A 376 -18.16 -21.03 -1.87
N MET A 377 -19.35 -20.46 -1.63
CA MET A 377 -20.00 -20.49 -0.31
C MET A 377 -20.49 -21.89 0.05
N LEU A 378 -20.99 -22.65 -0.92
CA LEU A 378 -21.48 -24.01 -0.71
C LEU A 378 -20.33 -24.99 -0.44
N ILE A 379 -19.21 -24.85 -1.15
CA ILE A 379 -18.05 -25.74 -1.03
C ILE A 379 -17.18 -25.38 0.18
N TYR A 380 -17.19 -24.13 0.64
CA TYR A 380 -16.37 -23.63 1.75
C TYR A 380 -16.28 -24.53 3.00
N PRO A 381 -17.39 -25.07 3.58
CA PRO A 381 -17.26 -25.94 4.75
C PRO A 381 -16.47 -27.22 4.47
N PHE A 382 -16.59 -27.78 3.26
CA PHE A 382 -15.84 -28.98 2.86
C PHE A 382 -14.36 -28.65 2.62
N GLU A 383 -14.08 -27.51 1.97
CA GLU A 383 -12.72 -27.02 1.80
C GLU A 383 -12.02 -26.77 3.13
N GLN A 384 -12.73 -26.18 4.11
CA GLN A 384 -12.15 -25.94 5.42
C GLN A 384 -11.81 -27.23 6.17
N VAL A 385 -12.69 -28.23 6.12
CA VAL A 385 -12.40 -29.56 6.69
C VAL A 385 -11.20 -30.20 5.99
N TRP A 386 -11.13 -30.12 4.67
CA TRP A 386 -10.01 -30.62 3.88
C TRP A 386 -8.69 -29.93 4.23
N ASN A 387 -8.67 -28.59 4.26
CA ASN A 387 -7.49 -27.79 4.60
C ASN A 387 -7.01 -28.08 6.02
N LEU A 388 -7.92 -28.19 6.98
CA LEU A 388 -7.58 -28.53 8.37
C LEU A 388 -6.97 -29.94 8.47
N LEU A 389 -7.46 -30.89 7.68
CA LEU A 389 -6.89 -32.24 7.61
C LEU A 389 -5.47 -32.21 7.07
N LEU A 390 -5.21 -31.45 5.99
CA LEU A 390 -3.86 -31.29 5.43
C LEU A 390 -2.90 -30.64 6.43
N TYR A 391 -3.33 -29.58 7.12
CA TYR A 391 -2.55 -28.94 8.17
C TYR A 391 -2.17 -29.91 9.30
N ARG A 392 -3.13 -30.76 9.74
CA ARG A 392 -2.87 -31.77 10.77
C ARG A 392 -1.89 -32.85 10.29
N LEU A 393 -1.97 -33.26 9.02
CA LEU A 393 -1.05 -34.25 8.44
C LEU A 393 0.37 -33.72 8.38
N ASP A 394 0.57 -32.48 7.90
CA ASP A 394 1.90 -31.84 7.90
C ASP A 394 2.40 -31.64 9.35
N GLY A 395 1.54 -31.23 10.29
CA GLY A 395 1.91 -31.12 11.69
C GLY A 395 2.30 -32.45 12.36
N GLN A 396 1.73 -33.58 11.93
CA GLN A 396 2.14 -34.92 12.38
C GLN A 396 3.49 -35.34 11.78
N GLN A 397 3.78 -34.96 10.53
CA GLN A 397 5.11 -35.16 9.93
C GLN A 397 6.19 -34.38 10.67
N THR A 398 5.90 -33.14 11.09
CA THR A 398 6.80 -32.34 11.94
C THR A 398 7.14 -33.07 13.23
N ARG A 399 6.13 -33.62 13.92
CA ARG A 399 6.33 -34.37 15.18
C ARG A 399 7.12 -35.67 15.01
N SER A 400 7.07 -36.28 13.83
CA SER A 400 7.75 -37.54 13.52
C SER A 400 9.10 -37.36 12.81
N GLN A 401 9.54 -36.11 12.57
CA GLN A 401 10.79 -35.75 11.87
C GLN A 401 10.96 -36.40 10.49
N ARG A 402 9.86 -36.80 9.84
CA ARG A 402 9.86 -37.42 8.50
C ARG A 402 9.03 -36.60 7.52
N PHE A 403 9.63 -35.55 7.00
CA PHE A 403 9.06 -34.75 5.92
C PHE A 403 9.28 -35.42 4.57
N THR A 404 8.29 -36.19 4.13
CA THR A 404 8.37 -36.95 2.85
C THR A 404 7.36 -36.47 1.82
N ARG A 405 6.30 -35.77 2.24
CA ARG A 405 5.25 -35.24 1.35
C ARG A 405 4.83 -33.85 1.80
N HIS A 406 4.69 -32.93 0.86
CA HIS A 406 4.26 -31.56 1.11
C HIS A 406 2.73 -31.45 0.93
N TYR A 407 1.94 -31.64 1.99
CA TYR A 407 0.48 -31.60 1.88
C TYR A 407 -0.07 -30.19 1.65
N LEU A 408 0.67 -29.13 2.00
CA LEU A 408 0.33 -27.74 1.64
C LEU A 408 0.00 -27.58 0.15
N LEU A 409 0.71 -28.26 -0.76
CA LEU A 409 0.47 -28.13 -2.21
C LEU A 409 -0.91 -28.67 -2.65
N TRP A 410 -1.61 -29.40 -1.78
CA TRP A 410 -2.96 -29.92 -1.99
C TRP A 410 -4.03 -29.03 -1.36
N HIS A 411 -3.63 -27.93 -0.72
CA HIS A 411 -4.52 -26.96 -0.12
C HIS A 411 -5.42 -26.31 -1.19
N SER A 412 -6.67 -26.02 -0.82
CA SER A 412 -7.69 -25.45 -1.72
C SER A 412 -7.25 -24.17 -2.41
N THR A 413 -6.37 -23.37 -1.81
CA THR A 413 -5.78 -22.18 -2.43
C THR A 413 -5.10 -22.41 -3.77
N PHE A 414 -4.60 -23.61 -4.04
CA PHE A 414 -3.89 -23.89 -5.28
C PHE A 414 -4.81 -24.40 -6.40
N TRP A 415 -6.06 -24.77 -6.08
CA TRP A 415 -6.99 -25.35 -7.05
C TRP A 415 -8.39 -24.75 -7.08
N ASP A 416 -8.86 -24.03 -6.06
CA ASP A 416 -10.06 -23.19 -6.13
C ASP A 416 -9.68 -21.72 -6.28
N GLU A 417 -9.65 -21.26 -7.53
CA GLU A 417 -9.36 -19.87 -7.89
C GLU A 417 -10.52 -18.92 -7.57
N HIS A 418 -11.74 -19.44 -7.48
CA HIS A 418 -12.94 -18.66 -7.24
C HIS A 418 -13.22 -18.44 -5.75
N GLN A 419 -12.46 -19.07 -4.85
CA GLN A 419 -12.65 -18.89 -3.41
C GLN A 419 -12.31 -17.47 -2.95
N ARG A 420 -13.35 -16.71 -2.61
CA ARG A 420 -13.26 -15.33 -2.09
C ARG A 420 -13.31 -15.28 -0.56
N LEU A 421 -13.86 -16.32 0.07
CA LEU A 421 -13.94 -16.40 1.53
C LEU A 421 -12.55 -16.68 2.11
N LEU A 422 -12.28 -16.11 3.28
CA LEU A 422 -10.98 -16.27 3.95
C LEU A 422 -10.78 -17.72 4.36
N LEU A 423 -9.71 -18.35 3.89
CA LEU A 423 -9.34 -19.72 4.27
C LEU A 423 -8.56 -19.71 5.60
N TRP A 424 -9.30 -19.66 6.70
CA TRP A 424 -8.74 -19.65 8.06
C TRP A 424 -7.71 -20.76 8.32
N GLY A 425 -6.58 -20.41 8.92
CA GLY A 425 -5.50 -21.35 9.27
C GLY A 425 -4.44 -21.52 8.18
N LEU A 426 -4.65 -20.97 6.98
CA LEU A 426 -3.66 -20.96 5.90
C LEU A 426 -2.37 -20.21 6.31
N ASP A 427 -2.51 -19.10 7.03
CA ASP A 427 -1.40 -18.34 7.62
C ASP A 427 -0.50 -19.25 8.46
N ARG A 428 -1.10 -20.04 9.36
CA ARG A 428 -0.37 -20.97 10.23
C ARG A 428 0.27 -22.12 9.47
N HIS A 429 -0.40 -22.61 8.41
CA HIS A 429 0.14 -23.67 7.57
C HIS A 429 1.35 -23.18 6.77
N LEU A 430 1.30 -21.94 6.26
CA LEU A 430 2.42 -21.29 5.58
C LEU A 430 3.61 -21.10 6.52
N VAL A 431 3.40 -20.57 7.72
CA VAL A 431 4.46 -20.42 8.73
C VAL A 431 5.12 -21.78 9.04
N LEU A 432 4.32 -22.82 9.27
CA LEU A 432 4.82 -24.18 9.54
C LEU A 432 5.68 -24.71 8.37
N MET A 433 5.28 -24.45 7.12
CA MET A 433 6.05 -24.87 5.95
C MET A 433 7.34 -24.06 5.79
N CYS A 434 7.32 -22.75 6.01
CA CYS A 434 8.52 -21.91 5.95
C CYS A 434 9.58 -22.33 6.97
N GLU A 435 9.18 -22.83 8.14
CA GLU A 435 10.11 -23.30 9.18
C GLU A 435 10.75 -24.65 8.84
N GLN A 436 10.02 -25.55 8.18
CA GLN A 436 10.49 -26.90 7.89
C GLN A 436 11.19 -26.99 6.52
N VAL A 437 10.61 -26.35 5.51
CA VAL A 437 11.08 -26.33 4.12
C VAL A 437 10.98 -24.91 3.57
N PRO A 438 11.99 -24.04 3.86
CA PRO A 438 11.95 -22.62 3.53
C PRO A 438 11.67 -22.33 2.05
N GLU A 439 12.26 -23.12 1.14
CA GLU A 439 12.10 -22.95 -0.31
C GLU A 439 10.63 -23.08 -0.76
N VAL A 440 9.94 -24.12 -0.28
CA VAL A 440 8.53 -24.39 -0.63
C VAL A 440 7.62 -23.35 0.03
N GLY A 441 7.90 -22.98 1.28
CA GLY A 441 7.13 -21.98 2.01
C GLY A 441 7.22 -20.59 1.37
N GLN A 442 8.42 -20.14 1.01
CA GLN A 442 8.62 -18.84 0.33
C GLN A 442 7.98 -18.80 -1.05
N TRP A 443 8.10 -19.89 -1.83
CA TRP A 443 7.39 -20.01 -3.10
C TRP A 443 5.87 -19.91 -2.91
N ALA A 444 5.32 -20.58 -1.89
CA ALA A 444 3.89 -20.54 -1.60
C ALA A 444 3.43 -19.13 -1.19
N ILE A 445 4.18 -18.42 -0.35
CA ILE A 445 3.91 -17.02 0.01
C ILE A 445 3.90 -16.13 -1.23
N ALA A 446 4.93 -16.24 -2.08
CA ALA A 446 5.03 -15.46 -3.32
C ALA A 446 3.85 -15.74 -4.27
N HIS A 447 3.46 -17.01 -4.42
CA HIS A 447 2.33 -17.38 -5.27
C HIS A 447 0.99 -16.85 -4.72
N ILE A 448 0.74 -17.03 -3.43
CA ILE A 448 -0.51 -16.64 -2.75
C ILE A 448 -0.64 -15.11 -2.66
N SER A 449 0.47 -14.36 -2.66
CA SER A 449 0.47 -12.89 -2.61
C SER A 449 -0.33 -12.24 -3.76
N SER A 450 -0.39 -12.91 -4.92
CA SER A 450 -1.14 -12.49 -6.11
C SER A 450 -2.60 -12.97 -6.14
N SER A 451 -2.99 -13.82 -5.19
CA SER A 451 -4.32 -14.45 -5.14
C SER A 451 -5.32 -13.68 -4.28
N ASN A 452 -6.59 -14.12 -4.29
CA ASN A 452 -7.62 -13.63 -3.36
C ASN A 452 -7.25 -13.85 -1.87
N GLN A 453 -6.34 -14.79 -1.58
CA GLN A 453 -5.89 -15.15 -0.24
C GLN A 453 -4.61 -14.43 0.19
N ARG A 454 -4.31 -13.28 -0.44
CA ARG A 454 -3.15 -12.43 -0.12
C ARG A 454 -3.02 -12.07 1.37
N TRP A 455 -4.12 -12.06 2.13
CA TRP A 455 -4.12 -11.79 3.56
C TRP A 455 -3.29 -12.84 4.33
N ALA A 456 -3.40 -14.12 3.98
CA ALA A 456 -2.70 -15.19 4.69
C ALA A 456 -1.20 -15.18 4.41
N ALA A 457 -0.80 -14.84 3.18
CA ALA A 457 0.61 -14.63 2.84
C ALA A 457 1.21 -13.45 3.61
N ARG A 458 0.45 -12.36 3.76
CA ARG A 458 0.86 -11.19 4.57
C ARG A 458 1.00 -11.53 6.05
N ASP A 459 -0.02 -12.17 6.63
CA ASP A 459 0.00 -12.53 8.06
C ASP A 459 1.10 -13.55 8.37
N ALA A 460 1.32 -14.53 7.48
CA ALA A 460 2.42 -15.48 7.62
C ALA A 460 3.78 -14.78 7.57
N GLN A 461 3.98 -13.83 6.65
CA GLN A 461 5.23 -13.07 6.57
C GLN A 461 5.46 -12.23 7.83
N ILE A 462 4.43 -11.53 8.33
CA ILE A 462 4.52 -10.73 9.57
C ILE A 462 4.87 -11.62 10.77
N GLU A 463 4.29 -12.82 10.86
CA GLU A 463 4.60 -13.76 11.95
C GLU A 463 6.02 -14.32 11.85
N LEU A 464 6.51 -14.61 10.63
CA LEU A 464 7.91 -15.03 10.41
C LEU A 464 8.89 -13.93 10.80
N ASP A 465 8.63 -12.68 10.40
CA ASP A 465 9.46 -11.53 10.75
C ASP A 465 9.44 -11.30 12.29
N ALA A 466 8.27 -11.41 12.93
CA ALA A 466 8.15 -11.32 14.38
C ALA A 466 8.97 -12.40 15.11
N ARG A 467 8.96 -13.65 14.62
CA ARG A 467 9.78 -14.74 15.17
C ARG A 467 11.28 -14.49 14.98
N GLN A 468 11.70 -13.93 13.84
CA GLN A 468 13.10 -13.57 13.62
C GLN A 468 13.58 -12.50 14.61
N LEU A 469 12.75 -11.48 14.88
CA LEU A 469 13.07 -10.46 15.88
C LEU A 469 13.15 -11.04 17.31
N GLU A 470 12.29 -12.00 17.63
CA GLU A 470 12.24 -12.70 18.92
C GLU A 470 13.49 -13.57 19.17
N GLN A 471 14.13 -14.07 18.10
CA GLN A 471 15.38 -14.82 18.19
C GLN A 471 16.60 -13.95 18.51
N CYS A 472 16.50 -12.61 18.42
CA CYS A 472 17.60 -11.71 18.77
C CYS A 472 17.72 -11.57 20.30
N GLN A 473 18.55 -12.41 20.92
CA GLN A 473 18.79 -12.40 22.38
C GLN A 473 19.96 -11.51 22.82
N ASP A 474 20.85 -11.13 21.90
CA ASP A 474 22.04 -10.34 22.19
C ASP A 474 22.17 -9.12 21.27
N MET A 475 22.90 -8.10 21.72
CA MET A 475 23.17 -6.89 20.93
C MET A 475 23.88 -7.19 19.59
N ARG A 476 24.68 -8.25 19.54
CA ARG A 476 25.32 -8.76 18.31
C ARG A 476 24.31 -9.30 17.30
N ALA A 477 23.23 -9.93 17.76
CA ALA A 477 22.16 -10.43 16.89
C ALA A 477 21.31 -9.26 16.38
N ILE A 478 21.00 -8.29 17.27
CA ILE A 478 20.24 -7.08 16.93
C ILE A 478 20.96 -6.29 15.82
N ARG A 479 22.27 -6.05 15.92
CA ARG A 479 23.01 -5.27 14.90
C ARG A 479 23.09 -5.93 13.52
N GLN A 480 23.03 -7.27 13.43
CA GLN A 480 23.13 -7.98 12.14
C GLN A 480 21.79 -8.09 11.41
N LEU A 481 20.70 -7.81 12.13
CA LEU A 481 19.35 -8.03 11.64
C LEU A 481 19.01 -7.14 10.44
N HIS A 482 19.45 -5.89 10.39
CA HIS A 482 19.15 -4.96 9.28
C HIS A 482 19.60 -5.48 7.91
N GLN A 483 20.53 -6.43 7.86
CA GLN A 483 21.01 -7.08 6.64
C GLN A 483 20.12 -8.26 6.21
N ARG A 484 19.39 -8.88 7.16
CA ARG A 484 18.57 -10.07 6.95
C ARG A 484 17.08 -9.75 6.80
N LEU A 485 16.63 -8.66 7.42
CA LEU A 485 15.24 -8.25 7.40
C LEU A 485 14.93 -7.63 6.03
N SER A 486 14.60 -8.48 5.06
CA SER A 486 14.05 -8.05 3.79
C SER A 486 12.69 -7.42 4.06
N LEU A 487 12.61 -6.08 4.05
CA LEU A 487 11.36 -5.33 4.01
C LEU A 487 10.68 -5.57 2.65
N GLY A 488 10.24 -6.80 2.41
CA GLY A 488 9.68 -7.26 1.14
C GLY A 488 8.27 -6.73 0.96
N GLU A 489 8.13 -5.77 0.05
CA GLU A 489 7.03 -5.46 -0.90
C GLU A 489 5.54 -5.49 -0.48
N LEU A 490 5.18 -6.03 0.68
CA LEU A 490 3.81 -6.20 1.14
C LEU A 490 3.46 -5.05 2.09
N ALA A 491 3.06 -3.92 1.51
CA ALA A 491 2.51 -2.78 2.24
C ALA A 491 1.34 -3.23 3.13
N GLY A 492 1.51 -3.12 4.45
CA GLY A 492 0.52 -3.52 5.45
C GLY A 492 0.63 -2.71 6.75
N PRO A 493 -0.29 -2.94 7.71
CA PRO A 493 -0.35 -2.15 8.94
C PRO A 493 0.87 -2.32 9.85
N ALA A 494 1.60 -3.44 9.73
CA ALA A 494 2.79 -3.74 10.53
C ALA A 494 4.09 -3.17 9.93
N THR A 495 4.04 -2.60 8.72
CA THR A 495 5.24 -2.14 8.00
C THR A 495 5.98 -1.04 8.78
N ASP A 496 5.25 -0.13 9.43
CA ASP A 496 5.86 0.96 10.20
C ASP A 496 6.57 0.43 11.46
N ILE A 497 5.98 -0.56 12.14
CA ILE A 497 6.60 -1.24 13.28
C ILE A 497 7.91 -1.93 12.86
N LEU A 498 7.89 -2.68 11.75
CA LEU A 498 9.07 -3.38 11.24
C LEU A 498 10.17 -2.40 10.78
N ARG A 499 9.80 -1.26 10.18
CA ARG A 499 10.75 -0.19 9.84
C ARG A 499 11.42 0.40 11.08
N SER A 500 10.67 0.60 12.16
CA SER A 500 11.23 1.09 13.43
C SER A 500 12.26 0.10 14.01
N PHE A 501 11.96 -1.20 14.04
CA PHE A 501 12.94 -2.22 14.45
C PHE A 501 14.17 -2.26 13.53
N ASN A 502 13.99 -2.10 12.21
CA ASN A 502 15.12 -2.04 11.27
C ASN A 502 16.00 -0.80 11.50
N ARG A 503 15.40 0.37 11.78
CA ARG A 503 16.14 1.58 12.14
C ARG A 503 16.98 1.37 13.40
N ILE A 504 16.37 0.81 14.46
CA ILE A 504 17.06 0.51 15.72
C ILE A 504 18.22 -0.47 15.51
N SER A 505 18.05 -1.48 14.65
CA SER A 505 19.13 -2.41 14.28
C SER A 505 20.31 -1.71 13.57
N ARG A 506 20.05 -0.70 12.74
CA ARG A 506 21.10 0.11 12.08
C ARG A 506 21.80 1.04 13.09
N ASP A 507 21.04 1.69 13.95
CA ASP A 507 21.59 2.55 15.01
C ASP A 507 22.48 1.73 15.95
N ALA A 508 22.02 0.53 16.33
CA ALA A 508 22.79 -0.45 17.09
C ALA A 508 24.12 -0.81 16.41
N ALA A 509 24.13 -0.96 15.07
CA ALA A 509 25.36 -1.24 14.34
C ALA A 509 26.32 -0.03 14.32
N ALA A 510 25.80 1.20 14.26
CA ALA A 510 26.60 2.42 14.25
C ALA A 510 27.34 2.68 15.58
N ILE A 511 26.73 2.29 16.72
CA ILE A 511 27.34 2.44 18.06
C ILE A 511 28.70 1.74 18.13
N PHE A 512 28.79 0.48 17.65
CA PHE A 512 30.02 -0.32 17.74
C PHE A 512 31.11 0.08 16.73
N ASN A 513 30.83 1.01 15.83
CA ASN A 513 31.86 1.57 14.94
C ASN A 513 32.56 2.79 15.57
N GLN A 514 32.11 3.28 16.73
CA GLN A 514 32.73 4.38 17.45
C GLN A 514 33.92 3.89 18.29
N SER A 515 35.02 4.66 18.30
CA SER A 515 36.23 4.36 19.07
C SER A 515 36.14 4.75 20.55
N SER A 516 35.39 5.81 20.86
CA SER A 516 35.28 6.36 22.23
C SER A 516 34.15 5.71 23.03
N LEU A 517 34.46 5.31 24.26
CA LEU A 517 33.49 4.73 25.22
C LEU A 517 32.38 5.73 25.59
N TYR A 518 32.72 7.02 25.69
CA TYR A 518 31.74 8.10 25.89
C TYR A 518 30.73 8.18 24.74
N ASN A 519 31.21 8.18 23.48
CA ASN A 519 30.32 8.24 22.31
C ASN A 519 29.44 6.99 22.19
N GLN A 520 29.97 5.82 22.57
CA GLN A 520 29.18 4.59 22.65
C GLN A 520 28.07 4.70 23.69
N ARG A 521 28.36 5.21 24.90
CA ARG A 521 27.37 5.44 25.96
C ARG A 521 26.29 6.44 25.53
N LEU A 522 26.69 7.57 24.95
CA LEU A 522 25.76 8.60 24.47
C LEU A 522 24.81 8.06 23.40
N LEU A 523 25.34 7.42 22.35
CA LEU A 523 24.49 6.86 21.29
C LEU A 523 23.62 5.72 21.77
N LEU A 524 24.10 4.89 22.72
CA LEU A 524 23.30 3.83 23.32
C LEU A 524 22.18 4.38 24.20
N SER A 525 22.42 5.47 24.94
CA SER A 525 21.36 6.15 25.71
C SER A 525 20.24 6.64 24.80
N HIS A 526 20.58 7.27 23.67
CA HIS A 526 19.60 7.67 22.67
C HIS A 526 18.87 6.47 22.03
N LEU A 527 19.54 5.34 21.83
CA LEU A 527 18.91 4.11 21.33
C LEU A 527 17.87 3.58 22.34
N VAL A 528 18.19 3.61 23.64
CA VAL A 528 17.26 3.22 24.71
C VAL A 528 16.06 4.17 24.77
N GLU A 529 16.27 5.49 24.69
CA GLU A 529 15.19 6.48 24.62
C GLU A 529 14.26 6.24 23.41
N ASN A 530 14.85 5.91 22.25
CA ASN A 530 14.11 5.58 21.04
C ASN A 530 13.28 4.29 21.22
N LEU A 531 13.85 3.26 21.86
CA LEU A 531 13.13 2.04 22.21
C LEU A 531 11.98 2.33 23.19
N GLU A 532 12.18 3.14 24.22
CA GLU A 532 11.11 3.55 25.15
C GLU A 532 10.01 4.36 24.45
N GLY A 533 10.40 5.27 23.55
CA GLY A 533 9.48 5.99 22.66
C GLY A 533 8.61 5.04 21.84
N MET A 534 9.23 4.05 21.19
CA MET A 534 8.53 3.00 20.44
C MET A 534 7.61 2.16 21.34
N GLY A 535 8.04 1.85 22.57
CA GLY A 535 7.21 1.15 23.56
C GLY A 535 5.95 1.91 23.94
N ARG A 536 6.05 3.24 24.12
CA ARG A 536 4.90 4.12 24.36
C ARG A 536 3.95 4.11 23.17
N GLU A 537 4.48 4.14 21.95
CA GLU A 537 3.68 4.06 20.73
C GLU A 537 2.97 2.70 20.59
N LEU A 538 3.67 1.57 20.78
CA LEU A 538 3.08 0.21 20.74
C LEU A 538 2.04 -0.04 21.84
N THR A 539 2.13 0.68 22.96
CA THR A 539 1.17 0.56 24.06
C THR A 539 -0.08 1.42 23.80
N ARG A 540 0.09 2.60 23.20
CA ARG A 540 -1.00 3.54 22.89
C ARG A 540 -1.69 3.26 21.56
N SER A 541 -0.99 2.64 20.61
CA SER A 541 -1.51 2.30 19.30
C SER A 541 -2.57 1.21 19.38
N ASN A 542 -3.68 1.42 18.67
CA ASN A 542 -4.76 0.44 18.52
C ASN A 542 -4.56 -0.46 17.29
N GLN A 543 -3.32 -0.57 16.79
CA GLN A 543 -3.00 -1.44 15.66
C GLN A 543 -3.11 -2.92 16.05
N VAL A 544 -3.68 -3.72 15.14
CA VAL A 544 -3.97 -5.16 15.34
C VAL A 544 -2.73 -5.97 15.73
N TYR A 545 -1.55 -5.62 15.20
CA TYR A 545 -0.31 -6.36 15.43
C TYR A 545 0.49 -5.87 16.64
N ALA A 546 0.16 -4.72 17.24
CA ALA A 546 0.93 -4.15 18.34
C ALA A 546 1.11 -5.13 19.53
N PRO A 547 0.09 -5.90 19.96
CA PRO A 547 0.25 -6.89 21.03
C PRO A 547 1.30 -7.98 20.73
N ARG A 548 1.45 -8.40 19.46
CA ARG A 548 2.42 -9.44 19.06
C ARG A 548 3.87 -8.97 19.16
N PHE A 549 4.13 -7.70 18.91
CA PHE A 549 5.48 -7.10 18.95
C PHE A 549 5.90 -6.56 20.32
N ARG A 550 4.97 -6.42 21.28
CA ARG A 550 5.29 -6.03 22.67
C ARG A 550 6.36 -6.90 23.34
N PRO A 551 6.27 -8.25 23.34
CA PRO A 551 7.30 -9.09 23.97
C PRO A 551 8.66 -8.97 23.27
N VAL A 552 8.68 -8.78 21.95
CA VAL A 552 9.91 -8.54 21.18
C VAL A 552 10.58 -7.23 21.61
N TRP A 553 9.80 -6.15 21.66
CA TRP A 553 10.27 -4.85 22.16
C TRP A 553 10.82 -4.95 23.59
N GLN A 554 10.11 -5.62 24.51
CA GLN A 554 10.56 -5.82 25.88
C GLN A 554 11.87 -6.62 25.97
N SER A 555 12.09 -7.56 25.05
CA SER A 555 13.35 -8.30 24.97
C SER A 555 14.49 -7.37 24.53
N TRP A 556 14.27 -6.60 23.47
CA TRP A 556 15.28 -5.69 22.92
C TRP A 556 15.64 -4.56 23.89
N LEU A 557 14.65 -3.98 24.58
CA LEU A 557 14.89 -2.98 25.62
C LEU A 557 15.75 -3.54 26.75
N ARG A 558 15.43 -4.75 27.24
CA ARG A 558 16.26 -5.42 28.27
C ARG A 558 17.69 -5.67 27.81
N VAL A 559 17.89 -6.05 26.55
CA VAL A 559 19.23 -6.25 25.97
C VAL A 559 19.99 -4.93 25.88
N ALA A 560 19.36 -3.86 25.40
CA ALA A 560 19.98 -2.54 25.30
C ALA A 560 20.33 -1.95 26.68
N GLU A 561 19.43 -2.05 27.66
CA GLU A 561 19.69 -1.63 29.04
C GLU A 561 20.82 -2.43 29.70
N ALA A 562 20.91 -3.74 29.43
CA ALA A 562 21.99 -4.57 29.96
C ALA A 562 23.35 -4.14 29.39
N GLU A 563 23.42 -3.83 28.09
CA GLU A 563 24.63 -3.32 27.45
C GLU A 563 25.01 -1.93 28.01
N GLN A 564 24.02 -1.06 28.24
CA GLN A 564 24.24 0.26 28.82
C GLN A 564 24.84 0.15 30.23
N ARG A 565 24.26 -0.68 31.09
CA ARG A 565 24.80 -0.94 32.44
C ARG A 565 26.23 -1.48 32.39
N SER A 566 26.55 -2.33 31.41
CA SER A 566 27.92 -2.83 31.22
C SER A 566 28.89 -1.70 30.85
N LEU A 567 28.51 -0.79 29.95
CA LEU A 567 29.33 0.36 29.57
C LEU A 567 29.46 1.37 30.72
N ASP A 568 28.38 1.60 31.48
CA ASP A 568 28.41 2.47 32.66
C ASP A 568 29.36 1.89 33.73
N GLN A 569 29.31 0.59 33.97
CA GLN A 569 30.24 -0.08 34.90
C GLN A 569 31.69 -0.01 34.42
N GLN A 570 31.93 -0.10 33.10
CA GLN A 570 33.26 0.09 32.52
C GLN A 570 33.76 1.53 32.71
N ALA A 571 32.89 2.53 32.54
CA ALA A 571 33.21 3.94 32.77
C ALA A 571 33.49 4.25 34.26
N GLU A 572 32.70 3.67 35.17
CA GLU A 572 32.91 3.80 36.62
C GLU A 572 34.23 3.17 37.04
N THR A 573 34.57 2.01 36.47
CA THR A 573 35.85 1.33 36.73
C THR A 573 37.02 2.10 36.11
N SER A 574 36.80 2.76 34.97
CA SER A 574 37.84 3.54 34.29
C SER A 574 38.09 4.90 34.92
N GLN A 575 37.21 5.42 35.79
CA GLN A 575 37.28 6.77 36.39
C GLN A 575 37.33 7.90 35.32
N GLU A 576 36.53 7.78 34.27
CA GLU A 576 36.41 8.82 33.24
C GLU A 576 35.74 10.10 33.78
N ILE A 577 36.21 11.26 33.32
CA ILE A 577 35.63 12.57 33.59
C ILE A 577 34.51 12.80 32.58
N GLU A 578 33.30 13.02 33.05
CA GLU A 578 32.19 13.46 32.19
C GLU A 578 32.41 14.91 31.76
N SER A 579 32.30 15.19 30.47
CA SER A 579 32.42 16.57 29.95
C SER A 579 31.10 17.31 30.15
N PRO A 580 31.06 18.40 30.95
CA PRO A 580 29.86 19.22 31.10
C PRO A 580 29.66 20.20 29.94
N TYR A 581 30.70 20.41 29.12
CA TYR A 581 30.75 21.40 28.05
C TYR A 581 29.90 21.00 26.84
N ILE A 582 29.16 21.96 26.28
CA ILE A 582 28.22 21.73 25.19
C ILE A 582 28.63 22.58 23.99
N VAL A 583 29.21 21.92 22.98
CA VAL A 583 29.71 22.58 21.78
C VAL A 583 28.63 22.62 20.69
N GLY A 584 28.45 23.78 20.07
CA GLY A 584 27.72 23.91 18.81
C GLY A 584 26.18 23.95 18.89
N ILE A 585 25.57 23.70 20.05
CA ILE A 585 24.11 23.74 20.26
C ILE A 585 23.75 24.84 21.26
N PRO A 586 22.70 25.64 21.04
CA PRO A 586 22.21 26.61 22.02
C PRO A 586 21.84 25.94 23.34
N LEU A 587 22.17 26.59 24.46
CA LEU A 587 21.86 26.06 25.77
C LEU A 587 20.36 26.21 26.06
N ASN A 588 19.75 25.13 26.54
CA ASN A 588 18.36 25.08 26.98
C ASN A 588 18.28 25.40 28.47
N GLN A 589 17.10 25.83 28.92
CA GLN A 589 16.88 26.18 30.33
C GLN A 589 17.34 25.11 31.32
N GLN A 590 17.18 23.82 31.01
CA GLN A 590 17.46 22.74 31.96
C GLN A 590 18.95 22.56 32.28
N GLN A 591 19.86 23.15 31.49
CA GLN A 591 21.29 22.95 31.62
C GLN A 591 21.90 23.94 32.63
N GLU A 592 22.64 23.43 33.61
CA GLU A 592 23.24 24.26 34.67
C GLU A 592 24.48 25.05 34.22
N ILE A 593 25.04 24.73 33.04
CA ILE A 593 26.29 25.33 32.51
C ILE A 593 26.13 26.77 31.98
N PHE A 594 24.95 27.37 32.02
CA PHE A 594 24.78 28.76 31.59
C PHE A 594 25.42 29.72 32.61
N VAL A 595 26.62 30.20 32.27
CA VAL A 595 27.44 31.09 33.11
C VAL A 595 27.47 32.51 32.54
N GLY A 596 27.42 33.50 33.44
CA GLY A 596 27.52 34.92 33.11
C GLY A 596 26.23 35.56 32.57
N ARG A 597 26.39 36.70 31.90
CA ARG A 597 25.33 37.50 31.24
C ARG A 597 24.29 38.11 32.20
N GLN A 598 24.61 38.18 33.48
CA GLN A 598 23.76 38.84 34.49
C GLN A 598 23.65 40.35 34.24
N GLU A 599 24.73 40.99 33.80
CA GLU A 599 24.73 42.44 33.53
C GLU A 599 23.82 42.80 32.34
N ILE A 600 23.93 42.06 31.24
CA ILE A 600 23.09 42.26 30.04
C ILE A 600 21.62 41.95 30.35
N SER A 601 21.34 40.87 31.08
CA SER A 601 19.96 40.58 31.50
C SER A 601 19.38 41.65 32.44
N ALA A 602 20.17 42.19 33.37
CA ALA A 602 19.78 43.33 34.21
C ALA A 602 19.60 44.63 33.41
N GLN A 603 20.37 44.82 32.32
CA GLN A 603 20.18 45.94 31.39
C GLN A 603 18.89 45.77 30.58
N ILE A 604 18.62 44.58 30.05
CA ILE A 604 17.35 44.24 29.39
C ILE A 604 16.19 44.52 30.35
N GLU A 605 16.26 44.05 31.60
CA GLU A 605 15.22 44.29 32.59
C GLU A 605 14.97 45.79 32.83
N ARG A 606 16.03 46.58 33.00
CA ARG A 606 15.92 48.03 33.19
C ARG A 606 15.25 48.72 32.01
N LEU A 607 15.62 48.34 30.79
CA LEU A 607 15.04 48.92 29.57
C LEU A 607 13.57 48.50 29.37
N LEU A 608 13.21 47.27 29.73
CA LEU A 608 11.82 46.80 29.65
C LEU A 608 10.90 47.48 30.68
N ARG A 609 11.45 47.92 31.81
CA ARG A 609 10.72 48.71 32.84
C ARG A 609 10.55 50.18 32.47
N ASP A 610 11.36 50.71 31.54
CA ASP A 610 11.19 52.08 31.08
C ASP A 610 9.85 52.25 30.32
N ARG A 611 9.18 53.37 30.57
CA ARG A 611 7.89 53.71 29.95
C ARG A 611 8.02 54.23 28.52
N ARG A 612 9.23 54.45 28.01
CA ARG A 612 9.47 55.05 26.67
C ARG A 612 9.28 54.10 25.47
N HIS A 613 8.63 52.94 25.66
CA HIS A 613 8.32 51.94 24.63
C HIS A 613 9.49 51.64 23.68
N SER A 614 10.68 51.39 24.22
CA SER A 614 11.83 51.04 23.39
C SER A 614 11.78 49.58 22.96
N SER A 615 11.81 49.35 21.65
CA SER A 615 12.26 48.06 21.11
C SER A 615 13.73 47.84 21.46
N LEU A 616 14.14 46.58 21.56
CA LEU A 616 15.53 46.18 21.85
C LEU A 616 16.12 45.50 20.63
N LEU A 617 17.39 45.79 20.32
CA LEU A 617 18.19 45.02 19.39
C LEU A 617 19.36 44.40 20.15
N LEU A 618 19.36 43.08 20.28
CA LEU A 618 20.47 42.30 20.79
C LEU A 618 21.36 41.89 19.61
N TYR A 619 22.51 42.55 19.46
CA TYR A 619 23.47 42.22 18.42
C TYR A 619 24.70 41.56 19.03
N GLY A 620 25.35 40.69 18.26
CA GLY A 620 26.61 40.08 18.63
C GLY A 620 27.01 39.05 17.59
N GLN A 621 28.28 38.69 17.50
CA GLN A 621 28.74 37.75 16.48
C GLN A 621 28.12 36.35 16.64
N ARG A 622 28.25 35.53 15.59
CA ARG A 622 27.81 34.12 15.65
C ARG A 622 28.53 33.42 16.80
N ARG A 623 27.82 32.52 17.48
CA ARG A 623 28.35 31.71 18.60
C ARG A 623 28.73 32.48 19.88
N MET A 624 28.29 33.74 20.04
CA MET A 624 28.40 34.50 21.31
C MET A 624 27.36 34.11 22.38
N GLY A 625 26.48 33.16 22.07
CA GLY A 625 25.45 32.69 23.00
C GLY A 625 24.17 33.54 23.02
N LYS A 626 23.83 34.23 21.92
CA LYS A 626 22.59 35.01 21.79
C LYS A 626 21.35 34.16 22.06
N THR A 627 21.14 33.09 21.29
CA THR A 627 20.02 32.15 21.46
C THR A 627 20.04 31.50 22.85
N SER A 628 21.23 31.16 23.38
CA SER A 628 21.37 30.64 24.75
C SER A 628 20.89 31.65 25.80
N LEU A 629 21.23 32.94 25.66
CA LEU A 629 20.74 34.01 26.53
C LEU A 629 19.22 34.13 26.43
N LEU A 630 18.65 34.18 25.22
CA LEU A 630 17.20 34.29 25.01
C LEU A 630 16.44 33.13 25.66
N ASN A 631 16.94 31.90 25.53
CA ASN A 631 16.38 30.72 26.18
C ASN A 631 16.41 30.81 27.72
N HIS A 632 17.40 31.50 28.29
CA HIS A 632 17.56 31.66 29.73
C HIS A 632 16.87 32.91 30.29
N LEU A 633 16.49 33.87 29.44
CA LEU A 633 15.80 35.10 29.89
C LEU A 633 14.52 34.82 30.67
N GLY A 634 13.83 33.71 30.41
CA GLY A 634 12.68 33.34 31.23
C GLY A 634 13.01 33.06 32.70
N ARG A 635 14.22 32.59 33.02
CA ARG A 635 14.66 32.42 34.40
C ARG A 635 15.31 33.67 34.98
N LEU A 636 15.99 34.45 34.14
CA LEU A 636 16.74 35.64 34.55
C LEU A 636 15.84 36.86 34.78
N LEU A 637 14.75 36.99 34.01
CA LEU A 637 13.80 38.09 34.13
C LEU A 637 12.74 37.82 35.19
N PRO A 638 12.26 38.87 35.89
CA PRO A 638 11.21 38.72 36.90
C PRO A 638 9.91 38.17 36.32
N SER A 639 9.07 37.59 37.16
CA SER A 639 7.78 36.99 36.77
C SER A 639 6.78 37.99 36.17
N GLN A 640 6.99 39.29 36.36
CA GLN A 640 6.19 40.35 35.72
C GLN A 640 6.50 40.53 34.22
N ILE A 641 7.50 39.84 33.68
CA ILE A 641 7.81 39.81 32.26
C ILE A 641 7.56 38.38 31.74
N VAL A 642 6.76 38.27 30.69
CA VAL A 642 6.42 37.02 30.01
C VAL A 642 7.16 36.98 28.68
N PRO A 643 8.24 36.17 28.55
CA PRO A 643 8.97 36.05 27.30
C PRO A 643 8.23 35.15 26.29
N PHE A 644 8.15 35.64 25.05
CA PHE A 644 7.68 34.91 23.88
C PHE A 644 8.84 34.74 22.91
N PHE A 645 9.49 33.58 22.93
CA PHE A 645 10.61 33.27 22.07
C PHE A 645 10.12 32.73 20.72
N ILE A 646 10.65 33.29 19.64
CA ILE A 646 10.37 32.86 18.27
C ILE A 646 11.68 32.81 17.49
N ASP A 647 12.02 31.62 17.01
CA ASP A 647 13.11 31.41 16.06
C ASP A 647 12.63 31.66 14.64
N LEU A 648 13.14 32.72 13.99
CA LEU A 648 12.76 33.09 12.64
C LEU A 648 13.47 32.26 11.56
N GLN A 649 14.54 31.51 11.84
CA GLN A 649 15.06 30.52 10.87
C GLN A 649 14.12 29.32 10.69
N GLY A 650 13.15 29.16 11.61
CA GLY A 650 12.17 28.09 11.59
C GLY A 650 10.99 28.27 10.61
N PRO A 651 9.85 27.59 10.87
CA PRO A 651 8.66 27.64 10.02
C PRO A 651 8.09 29.04 9.76
N ALA A 652 8.40 30.01 10.61
CA ALA A 652 7.88 31.38 10.51
C ALA A 652 8.36 32.10 9.23
N SER A 653 9.67 32.16 8.95
CA SER A 653 10.18 32.83 7.75
C SER A 653 10.06 31.99 6.46
N THR A 654 9.90 30.67 6.60
CA THR A 654 9.75 29.72 5.47
C THR A 654 8.30 29.52 5.04
N ALA A 655 7.34 30.18 5.70
CA ALA A 655 5.94 30.15 5.32
C ALA A 655 5.71 30.65 3.89
N SER A 656 4.71 30.08 3.21
CA SER A 656 4.39 30.44 1.82
C SER A 656 3.58 31.73 1.68
N ASP A 657 2.94 32.17 2.76
CA ASP A 657 2.04 33.33 2.80
C ASP A 657 2.00 33.97 4.20
N HIS A 658 1.34 35.13 4.31
CA HIS A 658 1.18 35.85 5.58
C HIS A 658 0.40 35.04 6.63
N VAL A 659 -0.56 34.21 6.21
CA VAL A 659 -1.31 33.31 7.11
C VAL A 659 -0.36 32.34 7.81
N GLY A 660 0.53 31.71 7.05
CA GLY A 660 1.53 30.80 7.60
C GLY A 660 2.51 31.50 8.55
N LEU A 661 2.95 32.72 8.23
CA LEU A 661 3.80 33.52 9.12
C LEU A 661 3.09 33.79 10.46
N LEU A 662 1.90 34.37 10.42
CA LEU A 662 1.13 34.75 11.61
C LEU A 662 0.73 33.54 12.47
N TYR A 663 0.35 32.44 11.82
CA TYR A 663 0.07 31.18 12.51
C TYR A 663 1.29 30.67 13.28
N ASN A 664 2.48 30.71 12.67
CA ASN A 664 3.71 30.25 13.31
C ASN A 664 4.16 31.20 14.43
N LEU A 665 3.93 32.52 14.28
CA LEU A 665 4.15 33.48 15.36
C LEU A 665 3.23 33.20 16.56
N ALA A 666 1.93 33.03 16.30
CA ALA A 666 0.94 32.73 17.35
C ALA A 666 1.26 31.42 18.07
N LYS A 667 1.64 30.38 17.31
CA LYS A 667 2.09 29.10 17.86
C LYS A 667 3.31 29.25 18.77
N GLY A 668 4.31 30.03 18.35
CA GLY A 668 5.51 30.29 19.14
C GLY A 668 5.21 31.03 20.46
N ILE A 669 4.30 32.01 20.42
CA ILE A 669 3.82 32.73 21.61
C ILE A 669 3.12 31.77 22.59
N VAL A 670 2.19 30.94 22.12
CA VAL A 670 1.47 29.97 22.97
C VAL A 670 2.44 28.97 23.62
N GLN A 671 3.36 28.41 22.84
CA GLN A 671 4.35 27.46 23.34
C GLN A 671 5.28 28.11 24.38
N SER A 672 5.77 29.32 24.11
CA SER A 672 6.64 30.06 25.03
C SER A 672 5.92 30.43 26.34
N ALA A 673 4.67 30.88 26.26
CA ALA A 673 3.88 31.21 27.45
C ALA A 673 3.74 30.01 28.41
N GLN A 674 3.49 28.83 27.84
CA GLN A 674 3.40 27.59 28.60
C GLN A 674 4.78 27.13 29.12
N GLN A 675 5.83 27.22 28.31
CA GLN A 675 7.18 26.81 28.69
C GLN A 675 7.78 27.67 29.81
N TYR A 676 7.70 29.00 29.69
CA TYR A 676 8.41 29.93 30.58
C TYR A 676 7.61 30.29 31.84
N ARG A 677 6.27 30.29 31.75
CA ARG A 677 5.39 30.80 32.82
C ARG A 677 4.23 29.86 33.14
N ASN A 678 4.11 28.71 32.47
CA ASN A 678 2.99 27.79 32.59
C ASN A 678 1.62 28.47 32.37
N ILE A 679 1.57 29.47 31.49
CA ILE A 679 0.35 30.19 31.12
C ILE A 679 -0.27 29.50 29.91
N MET A 680 -1.55 29.16 30.02
CA MET A 680 -2.33 28.56 28.93
C MET A 680 -3.00 29.66 28.11
N LEU A 681 -2.51 29.87 26.89
CA LEU A 681 -3.11 30.80 25.92
C LEU A 681 -4.00 30.06 24.92
N GLN A 682 -5.02 30.73 24.39
CA GLN A 682 -5.87 30.16 23.34
C GLN A 682 -5.08 30.05 22.03
N PRO A 683 -5.03 28.87 21.39
CA PRO A 683 -4.33 28.70 20.12
C PRO A 683 -5.09 29.39 18.98
N LEU A 684 -4.35 29.96 18.03
CA LEU A 684 -4.90 30.57 16.82
C LEU A 684 -4.74 29.60 15.64
N SER A 685 -5.84 29.27 14.96
CA SER A 685 -5.84 28.30 13.87
C SER A 685 -5.61 28.95 12.50
N ARG A 686 -5.14 28.18 11.52
CA ARG A 686 -4.95 28.67 10.14
C ARG A 686 -6.28 29.03 9.48
N GLU A 687 -7.33 28.30 9.79
CA GLU A 687 -8.68 28.54 9.27
C GLU A 687 -9.23 29.88 9.76
N GLN A 688 -8.95 30.24 11.02
CA GLN A 688 -9.32 31.55 11.56
C GLN A 688 -8.59 32.67 10.81
N LEU A 689 -7.29 32.53 10.57
CA LEU A 689 -6.46 33.53 9.88
C LEU A 689 -6.76 33.69 8.37
N ALA A 690 -7.46 32.75 7.73
CA ALA A 690 -7.58 32.71 6.26
C ALA A 690 -8.38 33.88 5.63
N VAL A 691 -9.27 34.52 6.40
CA VAL A 691 -10.16 35.57 5.88
C VAL A 691 -9.53 36.96 5.96
N ASP A 692 -9.04 37.33 7.15
CA ASP A 692 -8.35 38.59 7.41
C ASP A 692 -7.20 38.37 8.41
N PRO A 693 -6.01 37.97 7.90
CA PRO A 693 -4.95 37.45 8.76
C PRO A 693 -4.46 38.45 9.81
N PHE A 694 -4.23 39.70 9.42
CA PHE A 694 -3.62 40.71 10.30
C PHE A 694 -4.61 41.26 11.32
N THR A 695 -5.87 41.50 10.93
CA THR A 695 -6.92 41.95 11.86
C THR A 695 -7.19 40.89 12.93
N ILE A 696 -7.35 39.62 12.52
CA ILE A 696 -7.61 38.51 13.44
C ILE A 696 -6.41 38.27 14.36
N PHE A 697 -5.19 38.42 13.85
CA PHE A 697 -4.00 38.34 14.68
C PHE A 697 -3.93 39.48 15.72
N ASP A 698 -4.27 40.71 15.35
CA ASP A 698 -4.29 41.85 16.28
C ASP A 698 -5.35 41.67 17.39
N GLU A 699 -6.57 41.24 17.05
CA GLU A 699 -7.62 40.88 18.02
C GLU A 699 -7.19 39.73 18.94
N TRP A 700 -6.42 38.78 18.42
CA TRP A 700 -5.89 37.69 19.22
C TRP A 700 -4.78 38.16 20.18
N ILE A 701 -3.93 39.11 19.78
CA ILE A 701 -2.93 39.71 20.69
C ILE A 701 -3.63 40.46 21.84
N ASP A 702 -4.80 41.07 21.63
CA ASP A 702 -5.59 41.66 22.73
C ASP A 702 -5.99 40.63 23.78
N GLN A 703 -6.36 39.42 23.33
CA GLN A 703 -6.69 38.31 24.23
C GLN A 703 -5.45 37.81 24.98
N VAL A 704 -4.30 37.75 24.29
CA VAL A 704 -3.02 37.40 24.91
C VAL A 704 -2.65 38.42 25.99
N GLU A 705 -2.75 39.71 25.71
CA GLU A 705 -2.50 40.77 26.68
C GLU A 705 -3.43 40.70 27.89
N ALA A 706 -4.71 40.44 27.68
CA ALA A 706 -5.68 40.28 28.76
C ALA A 706 -5.34 39.05 29.64
N ALA A 707 -4.88 37.96 29.04
CA ALA A 707 -4.53 36.73 29.74
C ALA A 707 -3.25 36.85 30.59
N ILE A 708 -2.29 37.69 30.19
CA ILE A 708 -1.04 37.89 30.93
C ILE A 708 -1.09 39.08 31.90
N ALA A 709 -2.11 39.94 31.83
CA ALA A 709 -2.22 41.11 32.69
C ALA A 709 -2.16 40.71 34.19
N PRO A 710 -1.40 41.44 35.04
CA PRO A 710 -0.76 42.73 34.80
C PRO A 710 0.69 42.66 34.27
N ALA A 711 1.16 41.51 33.78
CA ALA A 711 2.52 41.35 33.26
C ALA A 711 2.75 41.98 31.88
N THR A 712 4.02 42.22 31.54
CA THR A 712 4.48 42.73 30.24
C THR A 712 4.94 41.57 29.36
N ALA A 713 4.45 41.50 28.12
CA ALA A 713 4.94 40.59 27.09
C ALA A 713 6.27 41.08 26.50
N LEU A 714 7.23 40.16 26.35
CA LEU A 714 8.48 40.38 25.63
C LEU A 714 8.54 39.43 24.43
N LEU A 715 8.24 39.93 23.24
CA LEU A 715 8.38 39.20 21.99
C LEU A 715 9.85 39.21 21.55
N MET A 716 10.51 38.06 21.63
CA MET A 716 11.91 37.87 21.25
C MET A 716 11.94 37.17 19.89
N LEU A 717 12.44 37.88 18.88
CA LEU A 717 12.60 37.38 17.53
C LEU A 717 14.09 37.10 17.29
N ASP A 718 14.47 35.82 17.32
CA ASP A 718 15.84 35.38 17.07
C ASP A 718 16.10 35.20 15.57
N GLU A 719 17.34 35.44 15.15
CA GLU A 719 17.80 35.37 13.75
C GLU A 719 16.89 36.17 12.80
N PHE A 720 16.64 37.44 13.12
CA PHE A 720 15.73 38.30 12.35
C PHE A 720 16.16 38.51 10.89
N GLU A 721 17.42 38.25 10.56
CA GLU A 721 17.96 38.22 9.21
C GLU A 721 17.21 37.25 8.30
N ALA A 722 16.73 36.12 8.84
CA ALA A 722 15.93 35.14 8.08
C ALA A 722 14.60 35.74 7.61
N LEU A 723 13.97 36.57 8.46
CA LEU A 723 12.78 37.31 8.08
C LEU A 723 13.14 38.40 7.06
N ASN A 724 14.23 39.14 7.25
CA ASN A 724 14.67 40.13 6.27
C ASN A 724 14.89 39.52 4.87
N HIS A 725 15.57 38.38 4.79
CA HIS A 725 15.76 37.67 3.53
C HIS A 725 14.42 37.19 2.92
N ALA A 726 13.45 36.79 3.74
CA ALA A 726 12.12 36.40 3.25
C ALA A 726 11.35 37.61 2.67
N LEU A 727 11.52 38.78 3.26
CA LEU A 727 10.97 40.05 2.78
C LEU A 727 11.63 40.48 1.45
N ASP A 728 12.96 40.40 1.36
CA ASP A 728 13.71 40.77 0.15
C ASP A 728 13.41 39.81 -1.02
N ALA A 729 13.15 38.53 -0.71
CA ALA A 729 12.70 37.54 -1.69
C ALA A 729 11.23 37.71 -2.13
N GLY A 730 10.50 38.70 -1.59
CA GLY A 730 9.11 38.99 -1.93
C GLY A 730 8.09 37.94 -1.44
N ARG A 731 8.47 37.08 -0.47
CA ARG A 731 7.54 36.07 0.09
C ARG A 731 6.44 36.71 0.94
N PHE A 732 6.78 37.81 1.61
CA PHE A 732 5.84 38.60 2.39
C PHE A 732 5.93 40.06 1.97
N ASP A 733 4.77 40.73 1.93
CA ASP A 733 4.73 42.18 1.84
C ASP A 733 5.32 42.80 3.11
N ALA A 734 6.47 43.43 2.94
CA ALA A 734 7.22 43.96 4.07
C ALA A 734 6.67 45.26 4.64
N ASP A 735 5.93 46.06 3.89
CA ASP A 735 5.31 47.26 4.45
C ASP A 735 4.16 46.86 5.39
N ILE A 736 3.45 45.78 5.07
CA ILE A 736 2.40 45.20 5.93
C ILE A 736 3.02 44.55 7.18
N VAL A 737 4.03 43.69 7.03
CA VAL A 737 4.65 42.97 8.17
C VAL A 737 5.38 43.93 9.12
N LEU A 738 6.19 44.85 8.58
CA LEU A 738 6.90 45.84 9.40
C LEU A 738 5.93 46.88 9.99
N GLY A 739 4.85 47.22 9.25
CA GLY A 739 3.77 48.05 9.75
C GLY A 739 3.05 47.42 10.96
N MET A 740 2.82 46.11 10.93
CA MET A 740 2.25 45.36 12.06
C MET A 740 3.20 45.36 13.28
N LEU A 741 4.48 45.06 13.10
CA LEU A 741 5.47 45.14 14.20
C LEU A 741 5.54 46.55 14.80
N ARG A 742 5.51 47.58 13.95
CA ARG A 742 5.45 48.98 14.38
C ARG A 742 4.17 49.26 15.18
N ASN A 743 3.01 48.78 14.74
CA ASN A 743 1.75 48.92 15.46
C ASN A 743 1.82 48.30 16.86
N LEU A 744 2.37 47.08 16.96
CA LEU A 744 2.60 46.40 18.24
C LEU A 744 3.51 47.21 19.17
N ILE A 745 4.56 47.84 18.65
CA ILE A 745 5.49 48.65 19.45
C ILE A 745 4.86 49.99 19.88
N GLN A 746 4.10 50.64 19.00
CA GLN A 746 3.58 52.00 19.24
C GLN A 746 2.31 52.05 20.10
N HIS A 747 1.41 51.08 19.96
CA HIS A 747 0.05 51.18 20.51
C HIS A 747 -0.21 50.27 21.72
N ARG A 748 0.75 49.41 22.10
CA ARG A 748 0.58 48.44 23.18
C ARG A 748 1.56 48.65 24.34
N ASP A 749 1.05 49.20 25.44
CA ASP A 749 1.88 49.58 26.59
C ASP A 749 2.57 48.41 27.30
N ARG A 750 2.00 47.20 27.19
CA ARG A 750 2.49 45.96 27.81
C ARG A 750 3.16 45.02 26.83
N PHE A 751 3.37 45.43 25.58
CA PHE A 751 4.04 44.61 24.58
C PHE A 751 5.41 45.23 24.26
N ARG A 752 6.47 44.42 24.32
CA ARG A 752 7.85 44.82 24.02
C ARG A 752 8.43 43.86 22.99
N VAL A 753 9.30 44.37 22.13
CA VAL A 753 9.94 43.59 21.08
C VAL A 753 11.45 43.62 21.28
N LEU A 754 12.08 42.46 21.25
CA LEU A 754 13.52 42.26 21.22
C LEU A 754 13.87 41.52 19.93
N LEU A 755 14.70 42.13 19.09
CA LEU A 755 15.26 41.51 17.89
C LEU A 755 16.67 41.01 18.22
N ALA A 756 17.01 39.79 17.85
CA ALA A 756 18.37 39.25 18.02
C ALA A 756 18.97 38.81 16.68
N GLY A 757 20.22 39.21 16.43
CA GLY A 757 20.91 38.96 15.17
C GLY A 757 22.43 39.16 15.23
N THR A 758 23.09 38.97 14.10
CA THR A 758 24.54 39.10 13.91
C THR A 758 24.97 40.48 13.41
N HIS A 759 24.08 41.20 12.72
CA HIS A 759 24.40 42.49 12.10
C HIS A 759 23.79 43.67 12.86
N THR A 760 24.38 44.86 12.66
CA THR A 760 23.85 46.09 13.22
C THR A 760 22.66 46.62 12.41
N LEU A 761 21.82 47.47 12.99
CA LEU A 761 20.65 48.00 12.29
C LEU A 761 21.02 48.94 11.12
N GLU A 762 22.22 49.51 11.12
CA GLU A 762 22.74 50.37 10.04
C GLU A 762 22.87 49.59 8.72
N GLU A 763 23.11 48.28 8.80
CA GLU A 763 23.14 47.35 7.67
C GLU A 763 21.72 47.01 7.16
N PHE A 764 20.69 47.23 7.99
CA PHE A 764 19.27 47.00 7.67
C PHE A 764 18.48 48.30 7.60
N GLN A 765 18.86 49.18 6.67
CA GLN A 765 18.25 50.51 6.46
C GLN A 765 16.71 50.47 6.43
N ARG A 766 16.10 49.42 5.87
CA ARG A 766 14.63 49.24 5.82
C ARG A 766 13.98 49.17 7.20
N TRP A 767 14.61 48.53 8.19
CA TRP A 767 14.05 48.31 9.53
C TRP A 767 14.15 49.56 10.41
N SER A 768 15.18 50.38 10.19
CA SER A 768 15.41 51.63 10.94
C SER A 768 14.21 52.57 10.95
N GLY A 769 13.43 52.62 9.88
CA GLY A 769 12.25 53.48 9.76
C GLY A 769 11.02 52.99 10.52
N TYR A 770 10.96 51.70 10.89
CA TYR A 770 9.80 51.08 11.53
C TYR A 770 9.99 50.85 13.03
N LEU A 771 11.23 50.88 13.54
CA LEU A 771 11.57 50.66 14.94
C LEU A 771 11.88 52.00 15.64
N ILE A 772 10.86 52.60 16.23
CA ILE A 772 11.00 53.88 16.96
C ILE A 772 11.64 53.61 18.33
N ASN A 773 12.57 54.48 18.75
CA ASN A 773 13.26 54.42 20.06
C ASN A 773 14.00 53.11 20.35
N LEU A 774 14.54 52.45 19.32
CA LEU A 774 15.31 51.22 19.46
C LEU A 774 16.56 51.42 20.35
N GLN A 775 16.76 50.51 21.31
CA GLN A 775 17.96 50.45 22.13
C GLN A 775 18.83 49.26 21.70
N VAL A 776 20.09 49.54 21.40
CA VAL A 776 21.05 48.54 20.90
C VAL A 776 21.85 47.98 22.09
N LEU A 777 21.87 46.65 22.21
CA LEU A 777 22.57 45.88 23.23
C LEU A 777 23.61 44.98 22.56
N HIS A 778 24.87 45.16 22.93
CA HIS A 778 25.98 44.35 22.41
C HIS A 778 26.22 43.12 23.29
N LEU A 779 26.21 41.93 22.69
CA LEU A 779 26.64 40.68 23.30
C LEU A 779 28.05 40.31 22.82
N SER A 780 29.06 40.81 23.53
CA SER A 780 30.48 40.53 23.31
C SER A 780 30.92 39.24 24.04
N TYR A 781 32.22 39.02 24.18
CA TYR A 781 32.82 37.85 24.83
C TYR A 781 32.46 37.81 26.33
N LEU A 782 32.74 36.70 27.01
CA LEU A 782 32.60 36.65 28.47
C LEU A 782 33.71 37.48 29.11
N SER A 783 33.39 38.13 30.22
CA SER A 783 34.43 38.73 31.07
C SER A 783 35.37 37.63 31.58
N GLU A 784 36.61 38.00 31.93
CA GLU A 784 37.59 37.04 32.47
C GLU A 784 37.05 36.25 33.68
N ALA A 785 36.31 36.92 34.57
CA ALA A 785 35.68 36.27 35.72
C ALA A 785 34.60 35.26 35.32
N GLU A 786 33.77 35.58 34.33
CA GLU A 786 32.75 34.67 33.80
C GLU A 786 33.37 33.49 33.04
N ALA A 787 34.43 33.75 32.25
CA ALA A 787 35.16 32.71 31.55
C ALA A 787 35.85 31.74 32.53
N ARG A 788 36.48 32.27 33.58
CA ARG A 788 37.08 31.47 34.66
C ARG A 788 36.03 30.61 35.36
N GLN A 789 34.88 31.18 35.69
CA GLN A 789 33.77 30.41 36.27
C GLN A 789 33.33 29.28 35.34
N LEU A 790 33.20 29.54 34.03
CA LEU A 790 32.79 28.52 33.05
C LEU A 790 33.83 27.39 32.93
N ILE A 791 35.12 27.69 33.06
CA ILE A 791 36.22 26.70 32.97
C ILE A 791 36.35 25.88 34.25
N GLU A 792 36.41 26.54 35.41
CA GLU A 792 36.70 25.86 36.68
C GLU A 792 35.45 25.21 37.26
N HIS A 793 34.29 25.86 37.12
CA HIS A 793 33.02 25.49 37.76
C HIS A 793 31.83 25.56 36.79
N PRO A 794 31.87 24.83 35.65
CA PRO A 794 30.73 24.76 34.73
C PRO A 794 29.48 24.14 35.38
N VAL A 795 29.68 23.22 36.34
CA VAL A 795 28.65 22.60 37.17
C VAL A 795 29.17 22.46 38.61
N ARG A 796 28.28 22.27 39.59
CA ARG A 796 28.63 22.30 41.02
C ARG A 796 29.70 21.29 41.44
N ASP A 797 29.73 20.11 40.83
CA ASP A 797 30.61 18.98 41.20
C ASP A 797 31.52 18.55 40.03
N PHE A 798 32.13 19.51 39.32
CA PHE A 798 33.02 19.18 38.21
C PHE A 798 34.33 18.53 38.67
N ALA A 799 34.67 17.37 38.08
CA ALA A 799 35.75 16.51 38.57
C ALA A 799 37.17 16.95 38.14
N LEU A 800 37.30 17.72 37.05
CA LEU A 800 38.59 18.18 36.53
C LEU A 800 39.01 19.49 37.23
N ARG A 801 40.21 19.49 37.81
CA ARG A 801 40.85 20.69 38.34
C ARG A 801 41.87 21.24 37.34
N TYR A 802 42.09 22.53 37.37
CA TYR A 802 43.08 23.20 36.53
C TYR A 802 44.18 23.80 37.40
N GLU A 803 45.40 23.81 36.90
CA GLU A 803 46.47 24.65 37.43
C GLU A 803 46.19 26.13 37.09
N ASP A 804 46.58 27.07 37.96
CA ASP A 804 46.32 28.50 37.77
C ASP A 804 46.77 29.01 36.39
N GLY A 805 48.00 28.64 35.97
CA GLY A 805 48.54 29.01 34.66
C GLY A 805 47.84 28.35 33.47
N ALA A 806 47.14 27.22 33.68
CA ALA A 806 46.39 26.55 32.63
C ALA A 806 45.08 27.30 32.32
N VAL A 807 44.39 27.81 33.34
CA VAL A 807 43.16 28.60 33.15
C VAL A 807 43.48 29.93 32.46
N ASP A 808 44.53 30.61 32.91
CA ASP A 808 45.01 31.85 32.27
C ASP A 808 45.33 31.60 30.78
N ARG A 809 45.93 30.45 30.46
CA ARG A 809 46.23 30.09 29.08
C ARG A 809 44.98 29.82 28.25
N ILE A 810 43.98 29.11 28.78
CA ILE A 810 42.68 28.92 28.09
C ILE A 810 42.03 30.28 27.80
N ILE A 811 42.03 31.20 28.76
CA ILE A 811 41.46 32.53 28.58
C ILE A 811 42.25 33.33 27.55
N GLN A 812 43.59 33.26 27.52
CA GLN A 812 44.39 33.90 26.47
C GLN A 812 44.09 33.33 25.07
N LEU A 813 43.99 32.01 24.96
CA LEU A 813 43.72 31.33 23.69
C LEU A 813 42.34 31.68 23.14
N THR A 814 41.34 31.81 24.01
CA THR A 814 39.92 31.96 23.62
C THR A 814 39.39 33.38 23.77
N HIS A 815 40.10 34.24 24.51
CA HIS A 815 39.68 35.57 24.96
C HIS A 815 38.33 35.60 25.71
N GLY A 816 37.86 34.45 26.20
CA GLY A 816 36.53 34.32 26.82
C GLY A 816 35.38 34.18 25.80
N HIS A 817 35.66 33.88 24.53
CA HIS A 817 34.62 33.57 23.56
C HIS A 817 33.87 32.29 23.99
N PRO A 818 32.53 32.33 24.23
CA PRO A 818 31.80 31.21 24.84
C PRO A 818 31.96 29.86 24.13
N PHE A 819 31.86 29.85 22.80
CA PHE A 819 32.05 28.64 22.00
C PHE A 819 33.49 28.10 22.03
N LEU A 820 34.50 28.97 21.90
CA LEU A 820 35.90 28.55 21.91
C LEU A 820 36.34 28.01 23.28
N VAL A 821 35.85 28.62 24.36
CA VAL A 821 36.07 28.10 25.73
C VAL A 821 35.51 26.68 25.85
N GLN A 822 34.23 26.48 25.49
CA GLN A 822 33.61 25.16 25.60
C GLN A 822 34.24 24.12 24.66
N LEU A 823 34.63 24.52 23.45
CA LEU A 823 35.34 23.66 22.49
C LEU A 823 36.66 23.17 23.08
N LEU A 824 37.52 24.10 23.50
CA LEU A 824 38.84 23.78 24.03
C LEU A 824 38.72 22.94 25.31
N CYS A 825 37.80 23.30 26.22
CA CYS A 825 37.58 22.52 27.44
C CYS A 825 37.01 21.12 27.19
N THR A 826 36.20 20.93 26.14
CA THR A 826 35.75 19.59 25.72
C THR A 826 36.92 18.72 25.29
N GLU A 827 37.82 19.26 24.47
CA GLU A 827 39.01 18.52 24.02
C GLU A 827 40.00 18.26 25.16
N ILE A 828 40.13 19.19 26.11
CA ILE A 828 40.92 18.95 27.32
C ILE A 828 40.34 17.76 28.10
N VAL A 829 39.03 17.70 28.32
CA VAL A 829 38.41 16.56 29.04
C VAL A 829 38.65 15.24 28.27
N ALA A 830 38.50 15.25 26.94
CA ALA A 830 38.78 14.09 26.10
C ALA A 830 40.24 13.62 26.25
N LEU A 831 41.20 14.54 26.12
CA LEU A 831 42.63 14.26 26.29
C LEU A 831 42.96 13.73 27.69
N LYS A 832 42.39 14.31 28.75
CA LYS A 832 42.59 13.80 30.12
C LYS A 832 42.01 12.40 30.31
N ASN A 833 40.90 12.08 29.64
CA ASN A 833 40.31 10.74 29.68
C ASN A 833 41.20 9.68 29.01
N GLU A 834 42.03 10.04 28.03
CA GLU A 834 43.01 9.14 27.42
C GLU A 834 44.23 8.87 28.32
N GLN A 835 44.50 9.75 29.29
CA GLN A 835 45.63 9.62 30.21
C GLN A 835 45.33 8.64 31.37
N PRO A 836 46.36 8.10 32.05
CA PRO A 836 46.17 7.24 33.22
C PRO A 836 45.44 7.95 34.36
N ALA A 837 44.61 7.20 35.10
CA ALA A 837 43.76 7.73 36.18
C ALA A 837 44.52 8.58 37.23
N ALA A 838 45.78 8.24 37.53
CA ALA A 838 46.61 8.95 38.51
C ALA A 838 46.90 10.43 38.15
N GLY A 839 46.82 10.81 36.87
CA GLY A 839 47.07 12.18 36.39
C GLY A 839 45.84 12.85 35.75
N ARG A 840 44.69 12.18 35.76
CA ARG A 840 43.51 12.57 34.98
C ARG A 840 42.77 13.80 35.53
N GLN A 841 42.75 13.97 36.85
CA GLN A 841 41.94 15.00 37.52
C GLN A 841 42.60 16.38 37.63
N LEU A 842 43.80 16.57 37.07
CA LEU A 842 44.50 17.86 37.04
C LEU A 842 44.97 18.18 35.62
N ALA A 843 44.42 19.23 35.01
CA ALA A 843 44.88 19.77 33.73
C ALA A 843 46.05 20.73 33.95
N THR A 844 47.16 20.43 33.27
CA THR A 844 48.39 21.23 33.29
C THR A 844 48.48 22.12 32.04
N LEU A 845 49.38 23.10 32.05
CA LEU A 845 49.61 23.96 30.88
C LEU A 845 49.98 23.16 29.61
N ALA A 846 50.72 22.06 29.77
CA ALA A 846 51.07 21.16 28.66
C ALA A 846 49.84 20.44 28.07
N ASP A 847 48.86 20.08 28.91
CA ASP A 847 47.61 19.47 28.45
C ASP A 847 46.77 20.46 27.61
N ILE A 848 46.81 21.75 27.96
CA ILE A 848 46.10 22.81 27.21
C ILE A 848 46.69 22.94 25.81
N GLU A 849 48.01 23.07 25.69
CA GLU A 849 48.70 23.18 24.40
C GLU A 849 48.50 21.91 23.54
N ALA A 850 48.49 20.73 24.16
CA ALA A 850 48.25 19.47 23.46
C ALA A 850 46.81 19.33 22.93
N ALA A 851 45.83 20.01 23.54
CA ALA A 851 44.43 19.99 23.11
C ALA A 851 44.14 20.98 21.96
N VAL A 852 44.99 21.98 21.71
CA VAL A 852 44.76 23.01 20.68
C VAL A 852 44.62 22.42 19.27
N PRO A 853 45.50 21.52 18.79
CA PRO A 853 45.37 20.95 17.45
C PRO A 853 44.05 20.19 17.24
N GLU A 854 43.63 19.41 18.25
CA GLU A 854 42.36 18.69 18.15
C GLU A 854 41.17 19.65 18.20
N ALA A 855 41.24 20.72 18.99
CA ALA A 855 40.20 21.77 18.99
C ALA A 855 40.08 22.49 17.64
N LEU A 856 41.20 22.72 16.93
CA LEU A 856 41.18 23.27 15.57
C LEU A 856 40.55 22.27 14.58
N ASN A 857 40.81 20.97 14.74
CA ASN A 857 40.25 19.91 13.90
C ASN A 857 38.75 19.71 14.15
N SER A 858 38.34 19.48 15.41
CA SER A 858 36.94 19.27 15.80
C SER A 858 36.09 20.53 15.59
N GLY A 859 36.68 21.70 15.79
CA GLY A 859 36.08 23.01 15.52
C GLY A 859 36.21 23.51 14.08
N SER A 860 36.80 22.74 13.15
CA SER A 860 37.15 23.20 11.80
C SER A 860 36.00 23.88 11.03
N PHE A 861 34.77 23.40 11.19
CA PHE A 861 33.58 24.03 10.59
C PHE A 861 33.31 25.45 11.10
N PHE A 862 33.58 25.74 12.37
CA PHE A 862 33.42 27.08 12.93
C PHE A 862 34.45 28.05 12.34
N PHE A 863 35.72 27.64 12.31
CA PHE A 863 36.79 28.47 11.75
C PHE A 863 36.62 28.69 10.24
N ALA A 864 36.26 27.64 9.50
CA ALA A 864 35.96 27.73 8.08
C ALA A 864 34.72 28.59 7.79
N ASP A 865 33.70 28.62 8.67
CA ASP A 865 32.55 29.52 8.50
C ASP A 865 32.96 31.00 8.64
N ILE A 866 33.82 31.33 9.60
CA ILE A 866 34.39 32.68 9.74
C ILE A 866 35.13 33.07 8.46
N GLU A 867 36.04 32.21 8.00
CA GLU A 867 36.87 32.48 6.82
C GLU A 867 36.03 32.58 5.53
N ARG A 868 35.11 31.63 5.28
CA ARG A 868 34.45 31.51 3.97
C ARG A 868 33.13 32.26 3.84
N ASN A 869 32.40 32.43 4.94
CA ASN A 869 31.02 32.93 4.90
C ASN A 869 30.84 34.27 5.62
N GLN A 870 31.73 34.65 6.52
CA GLN A 870 31.58 35.87 7.32
C GLN A 870 32.51 37.01 6.90
N LEU A 871 33.56 36.76 6.11
CA LEU A 871 34.58 37.74 5.76
C LEU A 871 34.70 37.94 4.25
N MET A 872 35.10 39.14 3.84
CA MET A 872 35.47 39.44 2.47
C MET A 872 36.89 38.95 2.15
N GLU A 873 37.18 38.67 0.89
CA GLU A 873 38.49 38.19 0.41
C GLU A 873 39.66 39.08 0.89
N LYS A 874 39.51 40.41 0.81
CA LYS A 874 40.50 41.38 1.30
C LYS A 874 40.69 41.33 2.82
N SER A 875 39.64 41.04 3.57
CA SER A 875 39.69 40.91 5.04
C SER A 875 40.46 39.63 5.41
N ILE A 876 40.29 38.55 4.64
CA ILE A 876 41.02 37.29 4.80
C ILE A 876 42.51 37.48 4.50
N GLU A 877 42.87 38.16 3.40
CA GLU A 877 44.27 38.48 3.07
C GLU A 877 44.95 39.27 4.20
N ALA A 878 44.26 40.26 4.77
CA ALA A 878 44.77 41.02 5.90
C ALA A 878 45.00 40.15 7.14
N LEU A 879 44.08 39.22 7.45
CA LEU A 879 44.23 38.29 8.57
C LEU A 879 45.42 37.33 8.38
N TYR A 880 45.65 36.80 7.17
CA TYR A 880 46.84 35.98 6.87
C TYR A 880 48.14 36.77 7.02
N SER A 881 48.17 38.02 6.55
CA SER A 881 49.35 38.89 6.74
C SER A 881 49.61 39.17 8.23
N ILE A 882 48.58 39.45 9.03
CA ILE A 882 48.70 39.68 10.48
C ILE A 882 49.13 38.42 11.22
N ALA A 883 48.56 37.26 10.87
CA ALA A 883 48.89 35.98 11.49
C ALA A 883 50.36 35.59 11.26
N ASN A 884 50.89 35.87 10.06
CA ASN A 884 52.27 35.63 9.66
C ASN A 884 53.24 36.80 9.97
N GLU A 885 52.78 37.82 10.69
CA GLU A 885 53.57 39.01 11.08
C GLU A 885 54.18 39.79 9.90
N GLN A 886 53.47 39.82 8.78
CA GLN A 886 53.82 40.55 7.55
C GLN A 886 53.24 41.97 7.55
N GLU A 887 53.76 42.83 6.65
CA GLU A 887 53.27 44.20 6.48
C GLU A 887 51.87 44.20 5.84
N VAL A 888 50.89 44.82 6.49
CA VAL A 888 49.47 44.79 6.09
C VAL A 888 49.19 45.94 5.12
N ASN A 889 48.86 45.62 3.87
CA ASN A 889 48.43 46.61 2.88
C ASN A 889 46.90 46.55 2.68
N ALA A 890 46.15 46.83 3.75
CA ALA A 890 44.69 46.84 3.74
C ALA A 890 44.15 48.27 3.89
N GLN A 891 42.99 48.54 3.26
CA GLN A 891 42.28 49.81 3.45
C GLN A 891 41.76 49.92 4.88
N GLN A 892 41.65 51.14 5.41
CA GLN A 892 41.20 51.37 6.78
C GLN A 892 39.81 50.77 7.04
N ASP A 893 38.90 50.88 6.07
CA ASP A 893 37.54 50.31 6.14
C ASP A 893 37.54 48.79 6.39
N VAL A 894 38.52 48.06 5.85
CA VAL A 894 38.68 46.60 6.06
C VAL A 894 39.12 46.30 7.48
N MET A 895 40.02 47.13 8.03
CA MET A 895 40.50 46.98 9.40
C MET A 895 39.40 47.34 10.42
N ASP A 896 38.62 48.37 10.13
CA ASP A 896 37.49 48.80 10.95
C ASP A 896 36.39 47.71 10.97
N GLU A 897 36.13 47.04 9.84
CA GLU A 897 35.23 45.88 9.78
C GLU A 897 35.70 44.73 10.70
N LEU A 898 36.98 44.37 10.64
CA LEU A 898 37.55 43.28 11.45
C LEU A 898 37.55 43.58 12.95
N ILE A 899 37.68 44.86 13.33
CA ILE A 899 37.55 45.32 14.71
C ILE A 899 36.07 45.30 15.13
N GLN A 900 35.16 45.79 14.28
CA GLN A 900 33.72 45.75 14.56
C GLN A 900 33.19 44.33 14.71
N LYS A 901 33.78 43.36 13.98
CA LYS A 901 33.50 41.93 14.11
C LYS A 901 34.19 41.25 15.29
N GLU A 902 34.91 41.99 16.13
CA GLU A 902 35.64 41.49 17.30
C GLU A 902 36.63 40.36 16.97
N ILE A 903 37.20 40.37 15.75
CA ILE A 903 38.25 39.42 15.36
C ILE A 903 39.61 39.99 15.73
N LEU A 904 39.79 41.29 15.47
CA LEU A 904 41.00 42.04 15.79
C LEU A 904 40.75 43.06 16.90
N ASP A 905 41.81 43.39 17.62
CA ASP A 905 41.92 44.56 18.47
C ASP A 905 43.09 45.44 17.99
N PHE A 906 42.97 46.75 18.18
CA PHE A 906 44.02 47.71 17.88
C PHE A 906 44.63 48.25 19.18
N SER A 907 45.67 47.56 19.65
CA SER A 907 46.41 47.93 20.85
C SER A 907 47.90 48.11 20.56
N ASN A 908 48.56 49.06 21.25
CA ASN A 908 49.99 49.36 21.08
C ASN A 908 50.42 49.65 19.63
N ARG A 909 49.58 50.35 18.87
CA ARG A 909 49.81 50.72 17.45
C ARG A 909 49.98 49.50 16.51
N LYS A 910 49.48 48.33 16.89
CA LYS A 910 49.47 47.12 16.05
C LYS A 910 48.11 46.44 16.13
N TYR A 911 47.71 45.81 15.03
CA TYR A 911 46.53 44.95 15.00
C TYR A 911 46.90 43.57 15.54
N ARG A 912 46.06 43.01 16.42
CA ARG A 912 46.25 41.68 17.03
C ARG A 912 44.93 40.92 17.03
N PHE A 913 44.99 39.60 16.90
CA PHE A 913 43.82 38.75 17.12
C PHE A 913 43.36 38.87 18.57
N GLN A 914 42.05 39.01 18.78
CA GLN A 914 41.49 39.01 20.13
C GLN A 914 41.68 37.62 20.77
N ALA A 915 41.26 36.56 20.09
CA ALA A 915 41.50 35.17 20.49
C ALA A 915 42.71 34.59 19.76
N GLU A 916 43.74 34.18 20.50
CA GLU A 916 44.98 33.64 19.92
C GLU A 916 44.72 32.35 19.11
N ILE A 917 43.74 31.53 19.49
CA ILE A 917 43.37 30.31 18.74
C ILE A 917 42.92 30.61 17.30
N LEU A 918 42.36 31.80 17.03
CA LEU A 918 42.06 32.22 15.65
C LEU A 918 43.36 32.47 14.86
N LYS A 919 44.39 33.04 15.49
CA LYS A 919 45.72 33.19 14.87
C LYS A 919 46.28 31.83 14.47
N HIS A 920 46.15 30.81 15.32
CA HIS A 920 46.61 29.45 15.02
C HIS A 920 45.93 28.86 13.77
N TRP A 921 44.62 29.04 13.61
CA TRP A 921 43.90 28.62 12.40
C TRP A 921 44.52 29.21 11.12
N PHE A 922 44.76 30.52 11.09
CA PHE A 922 45.34 31.22 9.93
C PHE A 922 46.84 30.93 9.71
N ILE A 923 47.53 30.27 10.65
CA ILE A 923 48.92 29.81 10.48
C ILE A 923 48.97 28.38 9.95
N GLU A 924 48.18 27.47 10.54
CA GLU A 924 48.27 26.04 10.26
C GLU A 924 47.45 25.60 9.04
N TYR A 925 46.30 26.24 8.79
CA TYR A 925 45.39 25.88 7.71
C TYR A 925 45.53 26.85 6.53
N ASN A 926 46.66 26.78 5.84
CA ASN A 926 46.86 27.47 4.57
C ASN A 926 45.95 26.82 3.50
N PRO A 927 45.13 27.54 2.72
CA PRO A 927 44.40 26.93 1.62
C PRO A 927 45.41 26.31 0.64
N PRO A 928 45.20 25.07 0.16
CA PRO A 928 45.89 24.64 -1.05
C PRO A 928 45.51 25.64 -2.16
N GLN A 929 46.54 26.23 -2.78
CA GLN A 929 46.43 27.13 -3.93
C GLN A 929 45.58 26.57 -5.07
#